data_AF-A0A2M7R857-F1
#
_entry.id   AF-A0A2M7R857-F1
#
_cell.length_a   1.000
_cell.length_b   1.000
_cell.length_c   1.000
_cell.angle_alpha   90.00
_cell.angle_beta   90.00
_cell.angle_gamma   90.00
#
_symmetry.space_group_name_H-M   'P 1'
#
loop_
_entity.id
_entity.type
_entity.pdbx_description
1 polymer ?
#
loop_
_entity_poly.entity_id
_entity_poly.type
_entity_poly.pdbx_seq_one_letter_code
_entity_poly.pdbx_strand_id
1 'polypeptide(L)'
;MDLSSVGRVLIVSIIPYFLEKGNFWFEKNFKKILEIRKTRSWWEDNTLILEKNRVFNPYQILRKLDEMGYEKVYQVSEPGDFAQRGGIIDIFPTSLNFAIRLEFIGNKIEEISKLPVEIKDEKSAKEILKKKLKSQKLFSDLKGLKPGDYLVHLDHGIGIFNGQRTINREQYYVIEYAERDKLFVPFGLERKLSRYIGFVEPKISRLGSLFWQKVKKKVKEEAEKLARELLEIYAKREIATRPSYFPECEIDIQLTSTFPYEETPDQVQVLEEIKRDLEKNQPMDRLICGDVGFGKTEIALRAMVRAVNSGYQVAMICPTTILANQHFQNFKERLKNLPIKIEMLSRLIPKGKQKRIIENLKKGKIDILVGTHRILSSDVEFKNLGLLVIDDEQRFGVRQKEKLKKMRAELDILSLSATPIPRTLYLSLSSLKEISLIQTPPVGRLPIKTFILPFSEKIIKEAIEKEIKRGGQVYYLHNRIETIKVIKNILENLVPKARLGIAHAKLREKELVKVMEDFQNKKIDVLIATTIIENGLDLPNVNTLIVADATRLGLAEAYQIRGRVGRSHIQAFAYFLYGQNLSERAKMRLDALKEAEELGSGYKIALKDLEIRGAGNILGKEQSGNINAVGLNLYCQILSEAIEKLKKGSS
;
A
#
# COMPACT_ATOMS: atom_id res chain seq x y z
N MET A 1 -34.71 3.94 -31.56
CA MET A 1 -34.10 4.52 -32.78
C MET A 1 -33.81 3.44 -33.81
N ASP A 2 -34.63 3.38 -34.84
CA ASP A 2 -34.24 2.70 -36.08
C ASP A 2 -33.32 3.67 -36.86
N LEU A 3 -32.03 3.31 -37.01
CA LEU A 3 -31.00 4.12 -37.69
C LEU A 3 -31.38 4.46 -39.14
N SER A 4 -32.37 3.76 -39.70
CA SER A 4 -32.89 3.88 -41.06
C SER A 4 -33.54 5.24 -41.37
N SER A 5 -33.99 6.00 -40.37
CA SER A 5 -34.82 7.21 -40.59
C SER A 5 -34.14 8.54 -40.26
N VAL A 6 -33.02 8.56 -39.53
CA VAL A 6 -32.31 9.80 -39.18
C VAL A 6 -30.81 9.51 -39.10
N GLY A 7 -30.03 9.96 -40.08
CA GLY A 7 -28.56 9.80 -40.13
C GLY A 7 -27.78 10.59 -39.07
N ARG A 8 -28.27 10.64 -37.82
CA ARG A 8 -27.70 11.38 -36.69
C ARG A 8 -27.68 10.50 -35.44
N VAL A 9 -26.57 10.52 -34.73
CA VAL A 9 -26.38 9.76 -33.48
C VAL A 9 -26.04 10.74 -32.35
N LEU A 10 -26.78 10.67 -31.25
CA LEU A 10 -26.41 11.30 -29.99
C LEU A 10 -25.56 10.33 -29.18
N ILE A 11 -24.41 10.78 -28.72
CA ILE A 11 -23.54 10.12 -27.74
C ILE A 11 -23.55 10.99 -26.49
N VAL A 12 -23.68 10.37 -25.32
CA VAL A 12 -23.71 11.07 -24.02
C VAL A 12 -22.63 10.55 -23.09
N SER A 13 -22.20 11.39 -22.15
CA SER A 13 -21.12 11.05 -21.22
C SER A 13 -21.50 9.98 -20.20
N ILE A 14 -20.51 9.24 -19.71
CA ILE A 14 -20.69 8.23 -18.65
C ILE A 14 -20.66 8.94 -17.29
N ILE A 15 -21.76 9.61 -16.96
CA ILE A 15 -21.94 10.35 -15.71
C ILE A 15 -23.24 9.97 -15.00
N PRO A 16 -23.32 10.08 -13.66
CA PRO A 16 -24.52 9.68 -12.90
C PRO A 16 -25.83 10.23 -13.46
N TYR A 17 -25.83 11.52 -13.86
CA TYR A 17 -27.00 12.19 -14.42
C TYR A 17 -27.59 11.49 -15.65
N PHE A 18 -26.76 11.01 -16.57
CA PHE A 18 -27.22 10.32 -17.78
C PHE A 18 -27.53 8.84 -17.55
N LEU A 19 -26.83 8.19 -16.63
CA LEU A 19 -27.07 6.78 -16.30
C LEU A 19 -28.39 6.53 -15.57
N GLU A 20 -28.93 7.56 -14.92
CA GLU A 20 -30.28 7.52 -14.36
C GLU A 20 -31.38 7.55 -15.44
N LYS A 21 -31.06 7.99 -16.65
CA LYS A 21 -31.99 8.00 -17.79
C LYS A 21 -32.00 6.64 -18.49
N GLY A 22 -33.09 6.32 -19.20
CA GLY A 22 -33.19 5.15 -20.08
C GLY A 22 -32.99 5.54 -21.54
N ASN A 23 -32.77 4.57 -22.44
CA ASN A 23 -32.50 4.87 -23.86
C ASN A 23 -33.68 5.60 -24.51
N PHE A 24 -34.91 5.21 -24.17
CA PHE A 24 -36.15 5.87 -24.61
C PHE A 24 -36.25 7.35 -24.21
N TRP A 25 -35.63 7.74 -23.08
CA TRP A 25 -35.62 9.13 -22.65
C TRP A 25 -34.80 10.01 -23.58
N PHE A 26 -33.64 9.53 -24.05
CA PHE A 26 -32.79 10.24 -24.99
C PHE A 26 -33.47 10.39 -26.35
N GLU A 27 -34.16 9.35 -26.81
CA GLU A 27 -34.94 9.38 -28.05
C GLU A 27 -36.05 10.43 -28.00
N LYS A 28 -36.86 10.45 -26.93
CA LYS A 28 -37.95 11.42 -26.75
C LYS A 28 -37.45 12.87 -26.60
N ASN A 29 -36.27 13.08 -26.02
CA ASN A 29 -35.74 14.41 -25.71
C ASN A 29 -34.69 14.92 -26.70
N PHE A 30 -34.38 14.19 -27.77
CA PHE A 30 -33.29 14.53 -28.70
C PHE A 30 -33.37 15.97 -29.25
N LYS A 31 -34.54 16.42 -29.72
CA LYS A 31 -34.74 17.81 -30.22
C LYS A 31 -34.50 18.86 -29.13
N LYS A 32 -34.95 18.59 -27.91
CA LYS A 32 -34.76 19.47 -26.76
C LYS A 32 -33.30 19.54 -26.34
N ILE A 33 -32.57 18.42 -26.40
CA ILE A 33 -31.14 18.36 -26.13
C ILE A 33 -30.37 19.21 -27.15
N LEU A 34 -30.74 19.16 -28.44
CA LEU A 34 -30.15 20.00 -29.49
C LEU A 34 -30.29 21.50 -29.24
N GLU A 35 -31.46 21.95 -28.76
CA GLU A 35 -31.72 23.35 -28.45
C GLU A 35 -30.96 23.80 -27.19
N ILE A 36 -31.00 22.99 -26.13
CA ILE A 36 -30.32 23.31 -24.86
C ILE A 36 -28.81 23.35 -25.04
N ARG A 37 -28.24 22.50 -25.90
CA ARG A 37 -26.80 22.47 -26.22
C ARG A 37 -26.28 23.80 -26.77
N LYS A 38 -27.10 24.55 -27.50
CA LYS A 38 -26.70 25.86 -28.06
C LYS A 38 -26.59 26.97 -27.00
N THR A 39 -27.21 26.77 -25.84
CA THR A 39 -27.33 27.81 -24.80
C THR A 39 -26.67 27.41 -23.49
N ARG A 40 -26.30 26.13 -23.31
CA ARG A 40 -25.68 25.60 -22.08
C ARG A 40 -24.43 24.79 -22.41
N SER A 41 -23.26 25.33 -22.02
CA SER A 41 -21.94 24.70 -22.14
C SER A 41 -21.91 23.28 -21.58
N TRP A 42 -22.54 23.05 -20.42
CA TRP A 42 -22.61 21.72 -19.81
C TRP A 42 -23.19 20.64 -20.74
N TRP A 43 -24.24 20.96 -21.50
CA TRP A 43 -24.83 20.02 -22.45
C TRP A 43 -23.95 19.85 -23.69
N GLU A 44 -23.27 20.91 -24.12
CA GLU A 44 -22.28 20.85 -25.21
C GLU A 44 -21.09 19.97 -24.86
N ASP A 45 -20.62 20.06 -23.63
CA ASP A 45 -19.45 19.33 -23.16
C ASP A 45 -19.70 17.86 -22.91
N ASN A 46 -20.92 17.53 -22.48
CA ASN A 46 -21.28 16.16 -22.10
C ASN A 46 -22.06 15.41 -23.19
N THR A 47 -22.27 16.00 -24.37
CA THR A 47 -22.91 15.35 -25.52
C THR A 47 -22.13 15.57 -26.81
N LEU A 48 -22.08 14.51 -27.61
CA LEU A 48 -21.49 14.52 -28.95
C LEU A 48 -22.56 14.08 -29.95
N ILE A 49 -22.81 14.90 -30.96
CA ILE A 49 -23.77 14.59 -32.02
C ILE A 49 -23.00 14.39 -33.31
N LEU A 50 -23.16 13.21 -33.90
CA LEU A 50 -22.52 12.82 -35.14
C LEU A 50 -23.58 12.68 -36.21
N GLU A 51 -23.31 13.22 -37.40
CA GLU A 51 -24.25 13.20 -38.52
C GLU A 51 -23.55 12.68 -39.78
N LYS A 52 -24.24 11.83 -40.54
CA LYS A 52 -23.79 11.38 -41.86
C LYS A 52 -23.57 12.61 -42.76
N ASN A 53 -22.55 12.54 -43.61
CA ASN A 53 -22.14 13.59 -44.55
C ASN A 53 -21.63 14.91 -43.93
N ARG A 54 -21.41 14.98 -42.61
CA ARG A 54 -20.78 16.14 -41.98
C ARG A 54 -19.27 15.97 -41.81
N VAL A 55 -18.58 17.11 -41.79
CA VAL A 55 -17.14 17.18 -41.55
C VAL A 55 -16.88 17.20 -40.05
N PHE A 56 -16.13 16.22 -39.56
CA PHE A 56 -15.63 16.11 -38.21
C PHE A 56 -14.16 15.69 -38.24
N ASN A 57 -13.33 16.29 -37.39
CA ASN A 57 -11.97 15.81 -37.20
C ASN A 57 -12.00 14.51 -36.36
N PRO A 58 -11.55 13.36 -36.88
CA PRO A 58 -11.57 12.09 -36.16
C PRO A 58 -10.84 12.15 -34.81
N TYR A 59 -9.73 12.90 -34.73
CA TYR A 59 -8.98 13.06 -33.48
C TYR A 59 -9.75 13.84 -32.41
N GLN A 60 -10.56 14.82 -32.82
CA GLN A 60 -11.43 15.55 -31.88
C GLN A 60 -12.55 14.66 -31.35
N ILE A 61 -13.11 13.79 -32.19
CA ILE A 61 -14.12 12.80 -31.76
C ILE A 61 -13.50 11.84 -30.72
N LEU A 62 -12.34 11.26 -31.01
CA LEU A 62 -11.69 10.32 -30.11
C LEU A 62 -11.34 10.96 -28.76
N ARG A 63 -10.81 12.18 -28.79
CA ARG A 63 -10.53 12.97 -27.60
C ARG A 63 -11.82 13.27 -26.83
N LYS A 64 -12.91 13.63 -27.52
CA LYS A 64 -14.19 13.92 -26.88
C LYS A 64 -14.81 12.68 -26.25
N LEU A 65 -14.72 11.51 -26.90
CA LEU A 65 -15.19 10.24 -26.34
C LEU A 65 -14.45 9.89 -25.05
N ASP A 66 -13.12 10.04 -25.04
CA ASP A 66 -12.29 9.88 -23.85
C ASP A 66 -12.68 10.88 -22.75
N GLU A 67 -12.84 12.17 -23.10
CA GLU A 67 -13.33 13.22 -22.19
C GLU A 67 -14.72 12.94 -21.63
N MET A 68 -15.58 12.27 -22.39
CA MET A 68 -16.94 11.85 -22.02
C MET A 68 -16.97 10.53 -21.25
N GLY A 69 -15.83 9.85 -21.11
CA GLY A 69 -15.64 8.69 -20.23
C GLY A 69 -15.69 7.34 -20.90
N TYR A 70 -15.62 7.32 -22.22
CA TYR A 70 -15.56 6.09 -22.99
C TYR A 70 -14.15 5.49 -22.92
N GLU A 71 -14.07 4.17 -22.94
CA GLU A 71 -12.82 3.41 -22.84
C GLU A 71 -12.34 2.99 -24.22
N LYS A 72 -11.08 3.26 -24.53
CA LYS A 72 -10.49 2.84 -25.81
C LYS A 72 -10.10 1.36 -25.75
N VAL A 73 -10.73 0.55 -26.58
CA VAL A 73 -10.54 -0.91 -26.66
C VAL A 73 -10.07 -1.32 -28.06
N TYR A 74 -9.62 -2.57 -28.18
CA TYR A 74 -9.25 -3.14 -29.49
C TYR A 74 -10.49 -3.47 -30.33
N GLN A 75 -11.52 -4.02 -29.69
CA GLN A 75 -12.80 -4.35 -30.29
C GLN A 75 -13.91 -3.96 -29.32
N VAL A 76 -14.93 -3.28 -29.83
CA VAL A 76 -16.08 -2.81 -29.04
C VAL A 76 -16.93 -4.00 -28.63
N SER A 77 -17.17 -4.14 -27.32
CA SER A 77 -17.99 -5.22 -26.75
C SER A 77 -19.02 -4.72 -25.74
N GLU A 78 -18.69 -3.71 -24.94
CA GLU A 78 -19.53 -3.22 -23.84
C GLU A 78 -19.96 -1.75 -24.03
N PRO A 79 -21.06 -1.29 -23.41
CA PRO A 79 -21.44 0.10 -23.40
C PRO A 79 -20.34 0.99 -22.81
N GLY A 80 -20.06 2.10 -23.48
CA GLY A 80 -18.96 2.97 -23.11
C GLY A 80 -17.63 2.60 -23.75
N ASP A 81 -17.56 1.58 -24.60
CA ASP A 81 -16.35 1.26 -25.36
C ASP A 81 -16.26 2.08 -26.66
N PHE A 82 -15.03 2.34 -27.12
CA PHE A 82 -14.76 2.74 -28.50
C PHE A 82 -13.46 2.14 -29.03
N ALA A 83 -13.39 1.91 -30.34
CA ALA A 83 -12.20 1.41 -31.03
C ALA A 83 -11.94 2.23 -32.30
N GLN A 84 -10.68 2.38 -32.70
CA GLN A 84 -10.30 3.06 -33.94
C GLN A 84 -9.40 2.15 -34.77
N ARG A 85 -9.74 1.99 -36.06
CA ARG A 85 -8.99 1.22 -37.03
C ARG A 85 -8.92 2.00 -38.36
N GLY A 86 -7.81 2.68 -38.60
CA GLY A 86 -7.66 3.54 -39.77
C GLY A 86 -8.74 4.63 -39.82
N GLY A 87 -9.48 4.69 -40.93
CA GLY A 87 -10.64 5.59 -41.12
C GLY A 87 -11.93 5.13 -40.45
N ILE A 88 -11.91 4.06 -39.65
CA ILE A 88 -13.11 3.50 -39.02
C ILE A 88 -13.06 3.76 -37.50
N ILE A 89 -14.17 4.23 -36.94
CA ILE A 89 -14.37 4.36 -35.49
C ILE A 89 -15.61 3.57 -35.08
N ASP A 90 -15.41 2.53 -34.26
CA ASP A 90 -16.50 1.78 -33.65
C ASP A 90 -16.77 2.35 -32.25
N ILE A 91 -18.04 2.52 -31.87
CA ILE A 91 -18.44 3.10 -30.58
C ILE A 91 -19.64 2.32 -30.05
N PHE A 92 -19.72 2.08 -28.74
CA PHE A 92 -20.95 1.66 -28.08
C PHE A 92 -21.53 2.80 -27.23
N PRO A 93 -22.40 3.66 -27.81
CA PRO A 93 -22.98 4.79 -27.11
C PRO A 93 -23.84 4.35 -25.93
N THR A 94 -23.75 5.05 -24.80
CA THR A 94 -24.62 4.79 -23.63
C THR A 94 -26.06 5.29 -23.80
N SER A 95 -26.32 6.02 -24.88
CA SER A 95 -27.64 6.51 -25.31
C SER A 95 -28.38 5.50 -26.19
N LEU A 96 -27.70 4.44 -26.65
CA LEU A 96 -28.23 3.39 -27.51
C LEU A 96 -28.06 2.02 -26.84
N ASN A 97 -28.79 1.03 -27.34
CA ASN A 97 -28.66 -0.36 -26.91
C ASN A 97 -27.78 -1.23 -27.84
N PHE A 98 -27.15 -0.62 -28.85
CA PHE A 98 -26.26 -1.30 -29.78
C PHE A 98 -25.05 -0.42 -30.11
N ALA A 99 -23.98 -1.07 -30.57
CA ALA A 99 -22.79 -0.39 -31.06
C ALA A 99 -22.97 0.08 -32.51
N ILE A 100 -22.25 1.14 -32.87
CA ILE A 100 -22.25 1.76 -34.18
C ILE A 100 -20.84 1.82 -34.75
N ARG A 101 -20.75 1.84 -36.07
CA ARG A 101 -19.54 2.07 -36.84
C ARG A 101 -19.65 3.39 -37.59
N LEU A 102 -18.60 4.19 -37.53
CA LEU A 102 -18.41 5.40 -38.30
C LEU A 102 -17.31 5.16 -39.32
N GLU A 103 -17.62 5.35 -40.60
CA GLU A 103 -16.64 5.25 -41.68
C GLU A 103 -16.30 6.64 -42.19
N PHE A 104 -15.01 6.99 -42.18
CA PHE A 104 -14.50 8.29 -42.58
C PHE A 104 -13.78 8.23 -43.92
N ILE A 105 -14.07 9.23 -44.76
CA ILE A 105 -13.20 9.64 -45.86
C ILE A 105 -12.62 11.01 -45.51
N GLY A 106 -11.31 11.04 -45.24
CA GLY A 106 -10.64 12.23 -44.73
C GLY A 106 -11.24 12.67 -43.39
N ASN A 107 -11.84 13.88 -43.35
CA ASN A 107 -12.53 14.42 -42.19
C ASN A 107 -14.06 14.37 -42.32
N LYS A 108 -14.62 13.58 -43.24
CA LYS A 108 -16.07 13.50 -43.44
C LYS A 108 -16.58 12.12 -43.04
N ILE A 109 -17.66 12.07 -42.27
CA ILE A 109 -18.37 10.81 -41.97
C ILE A 109 -19.16 10.44 -43.21
N GLU A 110 -18.73 9.39 -43.90
CA GLU A 110 -19.41 8.87 -45.09
C GLU A 110 -20.60 8.02 -44.68
N GLU A 111 -20.40 7.12 -43.72
CA GLU A 111 -21.42 6.17 -43.30
C GLU A 111 -21.46 5.99 -41.78
N ILE A 112 -22.67 5.75 -41.27
CA ILE A 112 -22.94 5.34 -39.89
C ILE A 112 -23.77 4.05 -39.97
N SER A 113 -23.21 2.92 -39.53
CA SER A 113 -23.88 1.61 -39.59
C SER A 113 -24.00 0.96 -38.22
N LYS A 114 -25.03 0.12 -38.03
CA LYS A 114 -25.21 -0.67 -36.80
C LYS A 114 -24.26 -1.86 -36.80
N LEU A 115 -23.58 -2.10 -35.68
CA LEU A 115 -22.80 -3.31 -35.45
C LEU A 115 -23.67 -4.43 -34.84
N PRO A 116 -23.29 -5.71 -34.99
CA PRO A 116 -24.03 -6.84 -34.41
C PRO A 116 -23.96 -6.91 -32.87
N VAL A 117 -23.18 -6.03 -32.23
CA VAL A 117 -23.04 -5.96 -30.77
C VAL A 117 -24.20 -5.15 -30.20
N GLU A 118 -25.10 -5.82 -29.46
CA GLU A 118 -26.25 -5.20 -28.80
C GLU A 118 -26.50 -5.78 -27.41
N ILE A 119 -27.13 -4.98 -26.54
CA ILE A 119 -27.59 -5.41 -25.22
C ILE A 119 -29.10 -5.27 -25.17
N LYS A 120 -29.79 -6.40 -24.88
CA LYS A 120 -31.26 -6.45 -24.81
C LYS A 120 -31.82 -5.97 -23.46
N ASP A 121 -31.05 -6.09 -22.38
CA ASP A 121 -31.47 -5.69 -21.03
C ASP A 121 -30.77 -4.41 -20.55
N GLU A 122 -31.54 -3.32 -20.39
CA GLU A 122 -31.01 -2.03 -19.90
C GLU A 122 -30.43 -2.11 -18.48
N LYS A 123 -30.88 -3.05 -17.63
CA LYS A 123 -30.34 -3.20 -16.27
C LYS A 123 -28.90 -3.69 -16.30
N SER A 124 -28.61 -4.70 -17.13
CA SER A 124 -27.25 -5.22 -17.33
C SER A 124 -26.27 -4.14 -17.82
N ALA A 125 -26.68 -3.32 -18.80
CA ALA A 125 -25.88 -2.18 -19.29
C ALA A 125 -25.58 -1.17 -18.19
N LYS A 126 -26.57 -0.84 -17.34
CA LYS A 126 -26.39 0.07 -16.20
C LYS A 126 -25.45 -0.49 -15.14
N GLU A 127 -25.44 -1.80 -14.90
CA GLU A 127 -24.50 -2.41 -13.96
C GLU A 127 -23.06 -2.38 -14.45
N ILE A 128 -22.82 -2.67 -15.74
CA ILE A 128 -21.51 -2.56 -16.37
C ILE A 128 -20.99 -1.12 -16.26
N LEU A 129 -21.82 -0.13 -16.62
CA LEU A 129 -21.46 1.29 -16.54
C LEU A 129 -21.23 1.75 -15.10
N LYS A 130 -22.00 1.24 -14.11
CA LYS A 130 -21.77 1.51 -12.68
C LYS A 130 -20.46 0.90 -12.18
N LYS A 131 -20.07 -0.30 -12.64
CA LYS A 131 -18.76 -0.91 -12.32
C LYS A 131 -17.62 -0.07 -12.88
N LYS A 132 -17.71 0.37 -14.15
CA LYS A 132 -16.72 1.29 -14.77
C LYS A 132 -16.63 2.63 -14.03
N LEU A 133 -17.74 3.17 -13.53
CA LEU A 133 -17.75 4.39 -12.72
C LEU A 133 -17.14 4.20 -11.31
N LYS A 134 -17.36 3.04 -10.69
CA LYS A 134 -16.80 2.71 -9.38
C LYS A 134 -15.28 2.53 -9.46
N SER A 135 -14.76 1.84 -10.47
CA SER A 135 -13.31 1.73 -10.67
C SER A 135 -12.68 3.10 -10.91
N GLN A 136 -13.36 4.02 -11.61
CA GLN A 136 -12.85 5.37 -11.90
C GLN A 136 -12.89 6.35 -10.70
N LYS A 137 -13.94 6.32 -9.85
CA LYS A 137 -14.04 7.20 -8.67
C LYS A 137 -13.02 6.91 -7.56
N LEU A 138 -12.42 5.71 -7.55
CA LEU A 138 -11.54 5.28 -6.46
C LEU A 138 -10.15 5.94 -6.47
N PHE A 139 -9.75 6.62 -7.55
CA PHE A 139 -8.40 7.18 -7.72
C PHE A 139 -8.29 8.70 -7.52
N SER A 140 -9.40 9.43 -7.42
CA SER A 140 -9.44 10.87 -7.20
C SER A 140 -9.61 11.20 -5.71
N ASP A 141 -8.52 11.17 -4.92
CA ASP A 141 -8.54 11.65 -3.53
C ASP A 141 -8.35 13.18 -3.48
N LEU A 142 -9.44 13.91 -3.71
CA LEU A 142 -9.47 15.38 -3.65
C LEU A 142 -10.01 15.90 -2.31
N LYS A 143 -10.21 15.03 -1.31
CA LYS A 143 -10.71 15.45 0.00
C LYS A 143 -9.65 16.25 0.75
N GLY A 144 -10.08 17.35 1.36
CA GLY A 144 -9.22 18.20 2.20
C GLY A 144 -8.13 18.97 1.45
N LEU A 145 -8.28 19.20 0.14
CA LEU A 145 -7.34 20.02 -0.63
C LEU A 145 -7.24 21.44 -0.09
N LYS A 146 -6.01 21.92 0.07
CA LYS A 146 -5.70 23.31 0.44
C LYS A 146 -5.04 24.03 -0.73
N PRO A 147 -5.31 25.33 -0.94
CA PRO A 147 -4.55 26.13 -1.90
C PRO A 147 -3.05 25.98 -1.65
N GLY A 148 -2.29 25.72 -2.72
CA GLY A 148 -0.87 25.37 -2.68
C GLY A 148 -0.57 23.88 -2.86
N ASP A 149 -1.56 22.98 -2.68
CA ASP A 149 -1.37 21.55 -2.91
C ASP A 149 -1.06 21.26 -4.40
N TYR A 150 -0.11 20.35 -4.67
CA TYR A 150 0.18 19.93 -6.03
C TYR A 150 -0.86 18.91 -6.55
N LEU A 151 -1.35 19.12 -7.76
CA LEU A 151 -2.28 18.24 -8.47
C LEU A 151 -1.67 17.77 -9.77
N VAL A 152 -1.96 16.52 -10.15
CA VAL A 152 -1.67 15.96 -11.47
C VAL A 152 -2.95 15.93 -12.28
N HIS A 153 -2.96 16.66 -13.40
CA HIS A 153 -3.97 16.52 -14.44
C HIS A 153 -3.48 15.51 -15.49
N LEU A 154 -4.29 14.50 -15.83
CA LEU A 154 -3.92 13.43 -16.77
C LEU A 154 -3.34 13.93 -18.11
N ASP A 155 -3.89 15.04 -18.63
CA ASP A 155 -3.54 15.59 -19.94
C ASP A 155 -2.50 16.73 -19.89
N HIS A 156 -2.38 17.42 -18.76
CA HIS A 156 -1.67 18.70 -18.66
C HIS A 156 -0.47 18.65 -17.69
N GLY A 157 -0.39 17.59 -16.88
CA GLY A 157 0.71 17.35 -15.96
C GLY A 157 0.52 18.01 -14.60
N ILE A 158 1.63 18.36 -13.95
CA ILE A 158 1.62 18.76 -12.54
C ILE A 158 1.40 20.27 -12.45
N GLY A 159 0.39 20.66 -11.68
CA GLY A 159 0.04 22.06 -11.39
C GLY A 159 -0.24 22.27 -9.90
N ILE A 160 -0.48 23.53 -9.52
CA ILE A 160 -0.72 23.96 -8.14
C ILE A 160 -2.21 24.27 -7.99
N PHE A 161 -2.86 23.67 -7.00
CA PHE A 161 -4.25 23.97 -6.68
C PHE A 161 -4.37 25.40 -6.14
N ASN A 162 -5.18 26.23 -6.80
CA ASN A 162 -5.42 27.63 -6.45
C ASN A 162 -6.86 27.85 -5.93
N GLY A 163 -7.48 26.79 -5.38
CA GLY A 163 -8.82 26.83 -4.81
C GLY A 163 -9.95 26.57 -5.80
N GLN A 164 -11.17 26.85 -5.36
CA GLN A 164 -12.39 26.65 -6.12
C GLN A 164 -12.94 28.02 -6.55
N ARG A 165 -13.43 28.13 -7.78
CA ARG A 165 -14.10 29.34 -8.27
C ARG A 165 -15.45 28.98 -8.89
N THR A 166 -16.41 29.86 -8.67
CA THR A 166 -17.71 29.79 -9.34
C THR A 166 -17.70 30.77 -10.51
N ILE A 167 -17.89 30.27 -11.72
CA ILE A 167 -18.03 31.08 -12.94
C ILE A 167 -19.39 30.70 -13.54
N ASN A 168 -20.25 31.68 -13.82
CA ASN A 168 -21.57 31.47 -14.45
C ASN A 168 -22.44 30.37 -13.78
N ARG A 169 -22.48 30.34 -12.44
CA ARG A 169 -23.19 29.33 -11.61
C ARG A 169 -22.62 27.91 -11.68
N GLU A 170 -21.47 27.70 -12.32
CA GLU A 170 -20.74 26.43 -12.34
C GLU A 170 -19.48 26.52 -11.48
N GLN A 171 -19.16 25.44 -10.78
CA GLN A 171 -17.99 25.35 -9.91
C GLN A 171 -16.83 24.69 -10.64
N TYR A 172 -15.63 25.26 -10.44
CA TYR A 172 -14.39 24.81 -11.05
C TYR A 172 -13.29 24.66 -10.00
N TYR A 173 -12.47 23.62 -10.14
CA TYR A 173 -11.14 23.55 -9.53
C TYR A 173 -10.19 24.41 -10.36
N VAL A 174 -9.50 25.35 -9.73
CA VAL A 174 -8.52 26.21 -10.40
C VAL A 174 -7.13 25.63 -10.17
N ILE A 175 -6.41 25.36 -11.25
CA ILE A 175 -5.05 24.82 -11.20
C ILE A 175 -4.12 25.77 -11.93
N GLU A 176 -3.07 26.20 -11.25
CA GLU A 176 -2.04 27.08 -11.77
C GLU A 176 -0.84 26.27 -12.28
N TYR A 177 -0.36 26.61 -13.47
CA TYR A 177 0.76 26.00 -14.16
C TYR A 177 1.91 27.01 -14.28
N ALA A 178 3.02 26.60 -14.89
CA ALA A 178 4.16 27.48 -15.12
C ALA A 178 3.73 28.75 -15.90
N GLU A 179 4.45 29.86 -15.69
CA GLU A 179 4.14 31.16 -16.31
C GLU A 179 2.76 31.75 -15.91
N ARG A 180 2.19 31.30 -14.77
CA ARG A 180 0.87 31.73 -14.25
C ARG A 180 -0.31 31.35 -15.14
N ASP A 181 -0.11 30.37 -16.01
CA ASP A 181 -1.17 29.74 -16.79
C ASP A 181 -2.21 29.11 -15.84
N LYS A 182 -3.51 29.24 -16.14
CA LYS A 182 -4.58 28.68 -15.31
C LYS A 182 -5.46 27.73 -16.11
N LEU A 183 -5.69 26.55 -15.52
CA LEU A 183 -6.65 25.58 -16.00
C LEU A 183 -7.85 25.57 -15.06
N PHE A 184 -9.04 25.72 -15.63
CA PHE A 184 -10.30 25.58 -14.92
C PHE A 184 -10.86 24.20 -15.21
N VAL A 185 -10.92 23.35 -14.18
CA VAL A 185 -11.46 21.99 -14.30
C VAL A 185 -12.86 21.98 -13.69
N PRO A 186 -13.92 21.75 -14.49
CA PRO A 186 -15.29 21.69 -13.98
C PRO A 186 -15.46 20.62 -12.89
N PHE A 187 -16.33 20.90 -11.92
CA PHE A 187 -16.82 19.87 -11.01
C PHE A 187 -17.56 18.79 -11.82
N GLY A 188 -17.31 17.52 -11.52
CA GLY A 188 -17.72 16.36 -12.33
C GLY A 188 -16.60 15.75 -13.19
N LEU A 189 -15.50 16.48 -13.44
CA LEU A 189 -14.31 15.97 -14.13
C LEU A 189 -13.16 15.64 -13.17
N GLU A 190 -13.46 15.41 -11.89
CA GLU A 190 -12.47 15.09 -10.85
C GLU A 190 -11.62 13.87 -11.20
N ARG A 191 -12.13 12.95 -12.03
CA ARG A 191 -11.41 11.76 -12.50
C ARG A 191 -10.09 12.08 -13.22
N LYS A 192 -9.97 13.29 -13.80
CA LYS A 192 -8.74 13.73 -14.49
C LYS A 192 -7.71 14.30 -13.52
N LEU A 193 -8.10 14.47 -12.25
CA LEU A 193 -7.30 15.06 -11.20
C LEU A 193 -6.94 14.01 -10.16
N SER A 194 -5.66 13.97 -9.84
CA SER A 194 -5.18 13.24 -8.67
C SER A 194 -4.25 14.14 -7.89
N ARG A 195 -4.19 13.98 -6.56
CA ARG A 195 -3.17 14.66 -5.76
C ARG A 195 -1.80 14.15 -6.22
N TYR A 196 -0.87 15.08 -6.43
CA TYR A 196 0.51 14.70 -6.69
C TYR A 196 1.13 14.20 -5.39
N ILE A 197 1.55 12.94 -5.43
CA ILE A 197 2.27 12.29 -4.35
C ILE A 197 3.63 11.92 -4.93
N GLY A 198 4.65 12.68 -4.57
CA GLY A 198 6.02 12.51 -5.04
C GLY A 198 7.01 12.80 -3.93
N PHE A 199 8.28 12.53 -4.20
CA PHE A 199 9.37 12.51 -3.22
C PHE A 199 10.24 13.77 -3.24
N VAL A 200 9.94 14.65 -4.18
CA VAL A 200 10.60 15.94 -4.38
C VAL A 200 9.52 16.96 -4.75
N GLU A 201 9.82 18.24 -4.60
CA GLU A 201 8.98 19.27 -5.20
C GLU A 201 8.92 19.06 -6.71
N PRO A 202 7.71 18.94 -7.28
CA PRO A 202 7.57 18.64 -8.68
C PRO A 202 7.95 19.85 -9.54
N LYS A 203 8.48 19.58 -10.72
CA LYS A 203 8.55 20.59 -11.76
C LYS A 203 7.14 20.86 -12.28
N ILE A 204 6.66 22.09 -12.13
CA ILE A 204 5.35 22.51 -12.63
C ILE A 204 5.35 22.45 -14.15
N SER A 205 4.33 21.79 -14.70
CA SER A 205 4.13 21.65 -16.14
C SER A 205 3.73 22.99 -16.78
N ARG A 206 3.92 23.10 -18.09
CA ARG A 206 3.44 24.22 -18.90
C ARG A 206 2.28 23.77 -19.77
N LEU A 207 1.20 24.56 -19.85
CA LEU A 207 0.06 24.24 -20.70
C LEU A 207 0.48 24.26 -22.19
N GLY A 208 -0.08 23.33 -22.97
CA GLY A 208 0.23 23.19 -24.40
C GLY A 208 1.61 22.58 -24.74
N SER A 209 2.46 22.28 -23.74
CA SER A 209 3.77 21.65 -23.99
C SER A 209 3.67 20.15 -24.30
N LEU A 210 4.42 19.68 -25.29
CA LEU A 210 4.61 18.25 -25.58
C LEU A 210 5.49 17.54 -24.52
N PHE A 211 6.09 18.27 -23.58
CA PHE A 211 6.95 17.71 -22.54
C PHE A 211 6.22 16.67 -21.69
N TRP A 212 4.99 16.97 -21.25
CA TRP A 212 4.18 16.04 -20.44
C TRP A 212 3.89 14.73 -21.18
N GLN A 213 3.57 14.82 -22.49
CA GLN A 213 3.34 13.64 -23.32
C GLN A 213 4.60 12.77 -23.44
N LYS A 214 5.78 13.38 -23.60
CA LYS A 214 7.06 12.66 -23.62
C LYS A 214 7.35 11.97 -22.29
N VAL A 215 7.13 12.66 -21.16
CA VAL A 215 7.29 12.10 -19.81
C VAL A 215 6.35 10.91 -19.61
N LYS A 216 5.06 11.07 -19.92
CA LYS A 216 4.05 9.99 -19.80
C LYS A 216 4.42 8.78 -20.67
N LYS A 217 4.89 9.01 -21.90
CA LYS A 217 5.35 7.93 -22.79
C LYS A 217 6.53 7.16 -22.22
N LYS A 218 7.56 7.86 -21.74
CA LYS A 218 8.74 7.23 -21.13
C LYS A 218 8.35 6.42 -19.89
N VAL A 219 7.55 6.99 -18.99
CA VAL A 219 7.09 6.28 -17.79
C VAL A 219 6.26 5.05 -18.15
N LYS A 220 5.43 5.13 -19.19
CA LYS A 220 4.68 3.98 -19.70
C LYS A 220 5.59 2.86 -20.21
N GLU A 221 6.62 3.17 -20.99
CA GLU A 221 7.59 2.18 -21.48
C GLU A 221 8.33 1.48 -20.33
N GLU A 222 8.72 2.23 -19.30
CA GLU A 222 9.39 1.66 -18.12
C GLU A 222 8.44 0.84 -17.24
N ALA A 223 7.18 1.29 -17.07
CA ALA A 223 6.15 0.54 -16.37
C ALA A 223 5.81 -0.77 -17.10
N GLU A 224 5.76 -0.77 -18.44
CA GLU A 224 5.57 -1.99 -19.23
C GLU A 224 6.71 -3.00 -19.05
N LYS A 225 7.97 -2.54 -18.95
CA LYS A 225 9.11 -3.43 -18.66
C LYS A 225 8.97 -4.08 -17.28
N LEU A 226 8.64 -3.30 -16.26
CA LEU A 226 8.42 -3.81 -14.91
C LEU A 226 7.24 -4.79 -14.87
N ALA A 227 6.14 -4.47 -15.56
CA ALA A 227 4.98 -5.34 -15.66
C ALA A 227 5.32 -6.70 -16.28
N ARG A 228 6.17 -6.74 -17.32
CA ARG A 228 6.67 -8.00 -17.90
C ARG A 228 7.50 -8.81 -16.92
N GLU A 229 8.47 -8.19 -16.24
CA GLU A 229 9.29 -8.88 -15.23
C GLU A 229 8.40 -9.51 -14.13
N LEU A 230 7.41 -8.75 -13.64
CA LEU A 230 6.48 -9.25 -12.63
C LEU A 230 5.62 -10.40 -13.18
N LEU A 231 5.05 -10.25 -14.38
CA LEU A 231 4.24 -11.30 -15.00
C LEU A 231 5.04 -12.57 -15.27
N GLU A 232 6.31 -12.48 -15.67
CA GLU A 232 7.17 -13.67 -15.84
C GLU A 232 7.39 -14.42 -14.52
N ILE A 233 7.57 -13.70 -13.41
CA ILE A 233 7.70 -14.30 -12.07
C ILE A 233 6.41 -15.01 -11.68
N TYR A 234 5.25 -14.35 -11.88
CA TYR A 234 3.95 -14.91 -11.51
C TYR A 234 3.45 -15.99 -12.48
N ALA A 235 3.80 -15.94 -13.76
CA ALA A 235 3.48 -16.99 -14.73
C ALA A 235 4.21 -18.31 -14.39
N LYS A 236 5.48 -18.23 -13.99
CA LYS A 236 6.21 -19.41 -13.47
C LYS A 236 5.53 -20.00 -12.24
N ARG A 237 4.90 -19.15 -11.41
CA ARG A 237 4.19 -19.54 -10.20
C ARG A 237 2.80 -20.12 -10.47
N GLU A 238 2.08 -19.62 -11.47
CA GLU A 238 0.78 -20.19 -11.87
C GLU A 238 0.90 -21.63 -12.39
N ILE A 239 2.04 -21.96 -13.01
CA ILE A 239 2.36 -23.31 -13.47
C ILE A 239 2.85 -24.20 -12.32
N ALA A 240 3.47 -23.60 -11.29
CA ALA A 240 3.92 -24.33 -10.12
C ALA A 240 2.71 -24.90 -9.36
N THR A 241 2.76 -26.20 -9.08
CA THR A 241 1.74 -26.88 -8.30
C THR A 241 2.38 -27.63 -7.15
N ARG A 242 1.65 -27.73 -6.05
CA ARG A 242 2.00 -28.53 -4.89
C ARG A 242 0.76 -29.23 -4.34
N PRO A 243 0.91 -30.30 -3.54
CA PRO A 243 -0.20 -30.88 -2.81
C PRO A 243 -0.87 -29.85 -1.89
N SER A 244 -2.19 -29.94 -1.77
CA SER A 244 -2.98 -29.17 -0.81
C SER A 244 -2.52 -29.47 0.62
N TYR A 245 -2.50 -28.44 1.49
CA TYR A 245 -2.29 -28.65 2.92
C TYR A 245 -3.51 -29.35 3.53
N PHE A 246 -3.29 -30.11 4.59
CA PHE A 246 -4.39 -30.80 5.26
C PHE A 246 -5.36 -29.82 5.93
N PRO A 247 -6.65 -30.20 6.03
CA PRO A 247 -7.62 -29.45 6.80
C PRO A 247 -7.22 -29.38 8.29
N GLU A 248 -7.94 -28.53 9.01
CA GLU A 248 -7.69 -28.26 10.42
C GLU A 248 -7.75 -29.55 11.26
N CYS A 249 -6.78 -29.74 12.16
CA CYS A 249 -6.72 -30.92 13.02
C CYS A 249 -6.70 -30.53 14.51
N GLU A 250 -6.64 -31.52 15.40
CA GLU A 250 -6.63 -31.30 16.86
C GLU A 250 -5.51 -30.37 17.33
N ILE A 251 -4.35 -30.40 16.66
CA ILE A 251 -3.21 -29.52 16.96
C ILE A 251 -3.58 -28.05 16.73
N ASP A 252 -4.32 -27.74 15.66
CA ASP A 252 -4.76 -26.38 15.35
C ASP A 252 -5.77 -25.87 16.39
N ILE A 253 -6.69 -26.74 16.83
CA ILE A 253 -7.68 -26.44 17.87
C ILE A 253 -6.97 -26.18 19.21
N GLN A 254 -5.98 -27.01 19.57
CA GLN A 254 -5.19 -26.83 20.79
C GLN A 254 -4.37 -25.54 20.76
N LEU A 255 -3.79 -25.19 19.61
CA LEU A 255 -3.06 -23.94 19.44
C LEU A 255 -4.00 -22.72 19.58
N THR A 256 -5.19 -22.80 18.99
CA THR A 256 -6.19 -21.72 19.03
C THR A 256 -6.75 -21.52 20.44
N SER A 257 -7.13 -22.60 21.13
CA SER A 257 -7.67 -22.55 22.50
C SER A 257 -6.68 -22.05 23.56
N THR A 258 -5.37 -22.19 23.32
CA THR A 258 -4.33 -21.68 24.21
C THR A 258 -3.99 -20.21 23.95
N PHE A 259 -4.59 -19.57 22.93
CA PHE A 259 -4.38 -18.16 22.65
C PHE A 259 -5.16 -17.29 23.64
N PRO A 260 -4.50 -16.41 24.41
CA PRO A 260 -5.14 -15.73 25.54
C PRO A 260 -5.97 -14.49 25.15
N TYR A 261 -6.12 -14.19 23.85
CA TYR A 261 -6.81 -13.00 23.36
C TYR A 261 -7.93 -13.38 22.38
N GLU A 262 -8.98 -12.56 22.35
CA GLU A 262 -10.03 -12.67 21.34
C GLU A 262 -9.56 -12.07 20.01
N GLU A 263 -9.93 -12.72 18.92
CA GLU A 263 -9.51 -12.36 17.57
C GLU A 263 -10.35 -11.22 17.01
N THR A 264 -9.71 -10.30 16.29
CA THR A 264 -10.45 -9.24 15.60
C THR A 264 -11.12 -9.79 14.32
N PRO A 265 -12.20 -9.17 13.83
CA PRO A 265 -12.83 -9.57 12.56
C PRO A 265 -11.83 -9.65 11.39
N ASP A 266 -10.91 -8.68 11.31
CA ASP A 266 -9.84 -8.67 10.31
C ASP A 266 -8.89 -9.87 10.47
N GLN A 267 -8.52 -10.25 11.69
CA GLN A 267 -7.65 -11.42 11.92
C GLN A 267 -8.33 -12.72 11.49
N VAL A 268 -9.62 -12.89 11.82
CA VAL A 268 -10.43 -14.03 11.39
C VAL A 268 -10.50 -14.10 9.86
N GLN A 269 -10.74 -12.96 9.20
CA GLN A 269 -10.75 -12.89 7.74
C GLN A 269 -9.40 -13.30 7.15
N VAL A 270 -8.29 -12.77 7.65
CA VAL A 270 -6.93 -13.11 7.15
C VAL A 270 -6.61 -14.58 7.35
N LEU A 271 -7.00 -15.17 8.49
CA LEU A 271 -6.81 -16.60 8.76
C LEU A 271 -7.58 -17.47 7.76
N GLU A 272 -8.82 -17.12 7.44
CA GLU A 272 -9.61 -17.82 6.42
C GLU A 272 -9.07 -17.64 5.00
N GLU A 273 -8.55 -16.46 4.66
CA GLU A 273 -7.86 -16.24 3.38
C GLU A 273 -6.63 -17.15 3.25
N ILE A 274 -5.77 -17.19 4.27
CA ILE A 274 -4.58 -18.06 4.30
C ILE A 274 -4.98 -19.53 4.20
N LYS A 275 -6.01 -19.95 4.94
CA LYS A 275 -6.53 -21.31 4.89
C LYS A 275 -6.92 -21.70 3.47
N ARG A 276 -7.71 -20.87 2.78
CA ARG A 276 -8.11 -21.10 1.40
C ARG A 276 -6.93 -21.20 0.45
N ASP A 277 -5.87 -20.43 0.66
CA ASP A 277 -4.68 -20.50 -0.20
C ASP A 277 -3.84 -21.75 0.05
N LEU A 278 -3.72 -22.16 1.31
CA LEU A 278 -3.04 -23.41 1.67
C LEU A 278 -3.83 -24.63 1.15
N GLU A 279 -5.16 -24.54 1.09
CA GLU A 279 -6.01 -25.60 0.51
C GLU A 279 -5.93 -25.69 -1.02
N LYS A 280 -5.51 -24.63 -1.73
CA LYS A 280 -5.28 -24.69 -3.19
C LYS A 280 -4.01 -25.47 -3.52
N ASN A 281 -3.94 -25.98 -4.75
CA ASN A 281 -2.72 -26.61 -5.30
C ASN A 281 -1.67 -25.59 -5.77
N GLN A 282 -2.03 -24.31 -5.86
CA GLN A 282 -1.12 -23.24 -6.25
C GLN A 282 -0.37 -22.72 -5.02
N PRO A 283 0.95 -22.50 -5.09
CA PRO A 283 1.69 -21.91 -3.99
C PRO A 283 1.14 -20.52 -3.59
N MET A 284 0.92 -20.28 -2.30
CA MET A 284 0.46 -19.01 -1.72
C MET A 284 1.55 -17.94 -1.68
N ASP A 285 1.38 -16.75 -2.27
CA ASP A 285 2.27 -15.58 -2.03
C ASP A 285 1.45 -14.42 -1.47
N ARG A 286 1.39 -14.36 -0.14
CA ARG A 286 0.53 -13.43 0.59
C ARG A 286 1.36 -12.45 1.40
N LEU A 287 0.95 -11.18 1.38
CA LEU A 287 1.49 -10.14 2.25
C LEU A 287 0.42 -9.70 3.27
N ILE A 288 0.71 -9.88 4.56
CA ILE A 288 -0.10 -9.34 5.65
C ILE A 288 0.44 -7.96 6.02
N CYS A 289 -0.40 -6.95 5.88
CA CYS A 289 -0.11 -5.60 6.36
C CYS A 289 -1.02 -5.25 7.54
N GLY A 290 -0.44 -4.68 8.59
CA GLY A 290 -1.20 -4.15 9.70
C GLY A 290 -0.31 -3.38 10.65
N ASP A 291 -0.88 -2.58 11.53
CA ASP A 291 -0.09 -1.80 12.49
C ASP A 291 0.66 -2.72 13.48
N VAL A 292 1.68 -2.17 14.15
CA VAL A 292 2.47 -2.89 15.16
C VAL A 292 1.56 -3.33 16.31
N GLY A 293 1.61 -4.60 16.68
CA GLY A 293 0.82 -5.16 17.78
C GLY A 293 -0.59 -5.65 17.39
N PHE A 294 -0.93 -5.71 16.11
CA PHE A 294 -2.24 -6.18 15.62
C PHE A 294 -2.29 -7.71 15.43
N GLY A 295 -1.45 -8.47 16.13
CA GLY A 295 -1.49 -9.94 16.11
C GLY A 295 -0.94 -10.64 14.85
N LYS A 296 -0.24 -9.94 13.95
CA LYS A 296 0.39 -10.54 12.74
C LYS A 296 1.22 -11.80 13.03
N THR A 297 1.95 -11.80 14.14
CA THR A 297 2.81 -12.91 14.55
C THR A 297 2.01 -14.16 14.91
N GLU A 298 0.82 -14.00 15.48
CA GLU A 298 -0.06 -15.14 15.80
C GLU A 298 -0.61 -15.76 14.51
N ILE A 299 -1.04 -14.95 13.54
CA ILE A 299 -1.49 -15.44 12.23
C ILE A 299 -0.39 -16.23 11.54
N ALA A 300 0.84 -15.72 11.56
CA ALA A 300 1.98 -16.43 11.01
C ALA A 300 2.24 -17.76 11.73
N LEU A 301 2.19 -17.79 13.07
CA LEU A 301 2.39 -19.02 13.84
C LEU A 301 1.39 -20.11 13.44
N ARG A 302 0.11 -19.76 13.31
CA ARG A 302 -0.93 -20.72 12.91
C ARG A 302 -0.72 -21.26 11.49
N ALA A 303 -0.34 -20.39 10.55
CA ALA A 303 0.04 -20.82 9.20
C ALA A 303 1.24 -21.77 9.21
N MET A 304 2.25 -21.50 10.05
CA MET A 304 3.42 -22.38 10.21
C MET A 304 3.04 -23.74 10.80
N VAL A 305 2.18 -23.78 11.83
CA VAL A 305 1.76 -25.05 12.44
C VAL A 305 0.94 -25.89 11.46
N ARG A 306 0.02 -25.28 10.71
CA ARG A 306 -0.72 -25.98 9.65
C ARG A 306 0.22 -26.59 8.60
N ALA A 307 1.27 -25.86 8.26
CA ALA A 307 2.27 -26.35 7.31
C ALA A 307 3.05 -27.55 7.85
N VAL A 308 3.44 -27.52 9.12
CA VAL A 308 4.06 -28.65 9.81
C VAL A 308 3.15 -29.86 9.87
N ASN A 309 1.87 -29.66 10.20
CA ASN A 309 0.88 -30.74 10.26
C ASN A 309 0.68 -31.44 8.90
N SER A 310 0.97 -30.73 7.81
CA SER A 310 0.93 -31.27 6.45
C SER A 310 2.23 -31.95 6.00
N GLY A 311 3.17 -32.16 6.92
CA GLY A 311 4.44 -32.85 6.65
C GLY A 311 5.54 -31.98 6.04
N TYR A 312 5.37 -30.65 6.06
CA TYR A 312 6.37 -29.71 5.57
C TYR A 312 7.23 -29.14 6.71
N GLN A 313 8.46 -28.81 6.36
CA GLN A 313 9.30 -27.93 7.18
C GLN A 313 8.97 -26.48 6.87
N VAL A 314 9.18 -25.62 7.87
CA VAL A 314 8.84 -24.21 7.81
C VAL A 314 10.01 -23.36 8.27
N ALA A 315 10.20 -22.22 7.63
CA ALA A 315 11.22 -21.25 8.01
C ALA A 315 10.61 -19.87 8.27
N MET A 316 11.07 -19.20 9.33
CA MET A 316 10.78 -17.79 9.58
C MET A 316 12.07 -16.97 9.55
N ILE A 317 12.15 -16.01 8.62
CA ILE A 317 13.27 -15.10 8.49
C ILE A 317 12.91 -13.77 9.14
N CYS A 318 13.74 -13.38 10.11
CA CYS A 318 13.62 -12.13 10.86
C CYS A 318 14.74 -11.15 10.46
N PRO A 319 14.50 -9.84 10.52
CA PRO A 319 15.47 -8.82 10.17
C PRO A 319 16.65 -8.75 11.14
N THR A 320 16.44 -9.08 12.42
CA THR A 320 17.47 -8.98 13.45
C THR A 320 17.57 -10.26 14.29
N THR A 321 18.76 -10.48 14.84
CA THR A 321 19.03 -11.60 15.75
C THR A 321 18.18 -11.53 17.02
N ILE A 322 17.85 -10.32 17.48
CA ILE A 322 17.03 -10.08 18.68
C ILE A 322 15.59 -10.53 18.43
N LEU A 323 15.01 -10.10 17.30
CA LEU A 323 13.65 -10.47 16.93
C LEU A 323 13.53 -11.97 16.65
N ALA A 324 14.54 -12.57 15.99
CA ALA A 324 14.61 -14.01 15.82
C ALA A 324 14.60 -14.77 17.16
N ASN A 325 15.35 -14.28 18.16
CA ASN A 325 15.34 -14.86 19.49
C ASN A 325 14.00 -14.68 20.20
N GLN A 326 13.38 -13.50 20.08
CA GLN A 326 12.06 -13.22 20.65
C GLN A 326 10.99 -14.16 20.07
N HIS A 327 10.90 -14.26 18.75
CA HIS A 327 9.99 -15.19 18.08
C HIS A 327 10.26 -16.64 18.47
N PHE A 328 11.53 -17.05 18.52
CA PHE A 328 11.90 -18.39 18.96
C PHE A 328 11.41 -18.70 20.39
N GLN A 329 11.60 -17.80 21.36
CA GLN A 329 11.14 -18.03 22.74
C GLN A 329 9.61 -18.03 22.83
N ASN A 330 8.94 -17.09 22.16
CA ASN A 330 7.48 -17.00 22.15
C ASN A 330 6.86 -18.26 21.54
N PHE A 331 7.37 -18.72 20.39
CA PHE A 331 6.88 -19.93 19.75
C PHE A 331 7.22 -21.17 20.55
N LYS A 332 8.40 -21.24 21.16
CA LYS A 332 8.76 -22.36 22.03
C LYS A 332 7.78 -22.52 23.20
N GLU A 333 7.32 -21.42 23.79
CA GLU A 333 6.31 -21.47 24.85
C GLU A 333 4.91 -21.83 24.29
N ARG A 334 4.48 -21.20 23.19
CA ARG A 334 3.20 -21.52 22.53
C ARG A 334 3.09 -22.97 22.06
N LEU A 335 4.21 -23.57 21.65
CA LEU A 335 4.28 -24.93 21.11
C LEU A 335 4.69 -25.98 22.16
N LYS A 336 4.85 -25.60 23.43
CA LYS A 336 5.39 -26.47 24.49
C LYS A 336 4.65 -27.80 24.67
N ASN A 337 3.34 -27.80 24.43
CA ASN A 337 2.48 -28.98 24.59
C ASN A 337 2.20 -29.70 23.26
N LEU A 338 2.88 -29.31 22.17
CA LEU A 338 2.69 -29.87 20.84
C LEU A 338 3.93 -30.66 20.42
N PRO A 339 3.78 -31.74 19.63
CA PRO A 339 4.90 -32.56 19.16
C PRO A 339 5.65 -31.88 17.99
N ILE A 340 5.92 -30.59 18.09
CA ILE A 340 6.53 -29.77 17.04
C ILE A 340 7.92 -29.33 17.50
N LYS A 341 8.95 -29.67 16.73
CA LYS A 341 10.32 -29.31 17.05
C LYS A 341 10.73 -28.01 16.38
N ILE A 342 11.02 -27.02 17.22
CA ILE A 342 11.52 -25.71 16.81
C ILE A 342 12.99 -25.52 17.17
N GLU A 343 13.78 -24.95 16.25
CA GLU A 343 15.16 -24.51 16.50
C GLU A 343 15.41 -23.10 15.96
N MET A 344 16.47 -22.46 16.46
CA MET A 344 16.89 -21.14 15.99
C MET A 344 18.24 -21.20 15.29
N LEU A 345 18.38 -20.52 14.14
CA LEU A 345 19.65 -20.32 13.44
C LEU A 345 20.02 -18.83 13.37
N SER A 346 20.98 -18.42 14.18
CA SER A 346 21.47 -17.05 14.23
C SER A 346 22.92 -16.99 14.68
N ARG A 347 23.51 -15.79 14.63
CA ARG A 347 24.88 -15.52 15.10
C ARG A 347 25.09 -15.79 16.58
N LEU A 348 24.03 -15.79 17.39
CA LEU A 348 24.08 -16.15 18.82
C LEU A 348 24.41 -17.62 19.06
N ILE A 349 24.07 -18.49 18.11
CA ILE A 349 24.23 -19.94 18.26
C ILE A 349 25.69 -20.32 17.98
N PRO A 350 26.38 -21.05 18.88
CA PRO A 350 27.74 -21.50 18.64
C PRO A 350 27.88 -22.34 17.36
N LYS A 351 28.98 -22.19 16.62
CA LYS A 351 29.22 -22.86 15.32
C LYS A 351 29.00 -24.37 15.38
N GLY A 352 29.45 -25.04 16.45
CA GLY A 352 29.25 -26.48 16.63
C GLY A 352 27.77 -26.87 16.70
N LYS A 353 26.94 -26.08 17.40
CA LYS A 353 25.48 -26.29 17.45
C LYS A 353 24.83 -25.94 16.11
N GLN A 354 25.28 -24.89 15.42
CA GLN A 354 24.76 -24.56 14.07
C GLN A 354 24.92 -25.72 13.10
N LYS A 355 26.10 -26.37 13.06
CA LYS A 355 26.33 -27.53 12.20
C LYS A 355 25.33 -28.67 12.50
N ARG A 356 25.11 -28.98 13.78
CA ARG A 356 24.12 -29.99 14.21
C ARG A 356 22.69 -29.62 13.81
N ILE A 357 22.31 -28.35 13.92
CA ILE A 357 20.99 -27.87 13.49
C ILE A 357 20.82 -28.07 11.99
N ILE A 358 21.81 -27.68 11.19
CA ILE A 358 21.78 -27.81 9.72
C ILE A 358 21.70 -29.29 9.31
N GLU A 359 22.48 -30.18 9.93
CA GLU A 359 22.41 -31.62 9.68
C GLU A 359 21.05 -32.21 10.03
N ASN A 360 20.46 -31.82 11.17
CA ASN A 360 19.14 -32.27 11.59
C ASN A 360 18.04 -31.73 10.69
N LEU A 361 18.19 -30.49 10.19
CA LEU A 361 17.27 -29.87 9.25
C LEU A 361 17.22 -30.65 7.93
N LYS A 362 18.39 -30.99 7.38
CA LYS A 362 18.54 -31.81 6.17
C LYS A 362 17.97 -33.22 6.34
N LYS A 363 18.03 -33.78 7.56
CA LYS A 363 17.42 -35.08 7.90
C LYS A 363 15.90 -35.00 8.15
N GLY A 364 15.30 -33.80 8.15
CA GLY A 364 13.88 -33.62 8.46
C GLY A 364 13.53 -33.81 9.94
N LYS A 365 14.50 -33.65 10.85
CA LYS A 365 14.30 -33.79 12.31
C LYS A 365 13.90 -32.48 12.99
N ILE A 366 13.71 -31.40 12.25
CA ILE A 366 13.34 -30.06 12.72
C ILE A 366 12.19 -29.59 11.86
N ASP A 367 11.10 -29.18 12.48
CA ASP A 367 9.87 -28.80 11.79
C ASP A 367 9.84 -27.30 11.51
N ILE A 368 10.21 -26.48 12.50
CA ILE A 368 10.24 -25.01 12.39
C ILE A 368 11.66 -24.48 12.64
N LEU A 369 12.16 -23.69 11.70
CA LEU A 369 13.43 -22.96 11.83
C LEU A 369 13.19 -21.45 11.88
N VAL A 370 13.49 -20.83 13.02
CA VAL A 370 13.46 -19.37 13.16
C VAL A 370 14.88 -18.82 13.03
N GLY A 371 15.08 -17.71 12.32
CA GLY A 371 16.43 -17.19 12.17
C GLY A 371 16.54 -15.88 11.44
N THR A 372 17.79 -15.50 11.19
CA THR A 372 18.12 -14.29 10.41
C THR A 372 18.40 -14.69 8.96
N HIS A 373 18.96 -13.76 8.18
CA HIS A 373 19.49 -14.04 6.83
C HIS A 373 20.46 -15.24 6.76
N ARG A 374 20.98 -15.75 7.90
CA ARG A 374 21.76 -16.99 7.95
C ARG A 374 21.00 -18.19 7.36
N ILE A 375 19.67 -18.23 7.47
CA ILE A 375 18.82 -19.27 6.84
C ILE A 375 19.00 -19.27 5.32
N LEU A 376 19.23 -18.11 4.71
CA LEU A 376 19.42 -17.95 3.27
C LEU A 376 20.86 -18.28 2.81
N SER A 377 21.70 -18.87 3.64
CA SER A 377 23.05 -19.28 3.20
C SER A 377 22.97 -20.53 2.30
N SER A 378 23.99 -20.81 1.51
CA SER A 378 24.00 -21.94 0.57
C SER A 378 24.14 -23.31 1.26
N ASP A 379 24.70 -23.35 2.47
CA ASP A 379 24.90 -24.58 3.25
C ASP A 379 23.65 -25.02 4.04
N VAL A 380 22.58 -24.23 4.01
CA VAL A 380 21.32 -24.55 4.68
C VAL A 380 20.38 -25.22 3.69
N GLU A 381 20.21 -26.52 3.85
CA GLU A 381 19.32 -27.34 3.03
C GLU A 381 18.20 -27.92 3.88
N PHE A 382 16.97 -27.77 3.41
CA PHE A 382 15.79 -28.37 4.01
C PHE A 382 15.49 -29.69 3.30
N LYS A 383 14.93 -30.66 4.03
CA LYS A 383 14.40 -31.91 3.45
C LYS A 383 13.14 -31.65 2.63
N ASN A 384 12.22 -30.85 3.17
CA ASN A 384 10.92 -30.56 2.55
C ASN A 384 10.38 -29.20 3.01
N LEU A 385 10.99 -28.08 2.59
CA LEU A 385 10.49 -26.75 2.93
C LEU A 385 9.18 -26.47 2.17
N GLY A 386 8.09 -26.22 2.89
CA GLY A 386 6.78 -25.89 2.29
C GLY A 386 6.40 -24.42 2.42
N LEU A 387 6.68 -23.82 3.58
CA LEU A 387 6.30 -22.43 3.88
C LEU A 387 7.51 -21.61 4.36
N LEU A 388 7.61 -20.39 3.83
CA LEU A 388 8.56 -19.37 4.26
C LEU A 388 7.83 -18.12 4.75
N VAL A 389 8.00 -17.81 6.04
CA VAL A 389 7.53 -16.58 6.64
C VAL A 389 8.64 -15.53 6.64
N ILE A 390 8.34 -14.33 6.15
CA ILE A 390 9.30 -13.22 6.05
C ILE A 390 8.77 -12.06 6.87
N ASP A 391 9.45 -11.72 7.97
CA ASP A 391 9.09 -10.57 8.81
C ASP A 391 9.85 -9.32 8.36
N ASP A 392 9.13 -8.20 8.18
CA ASP A 392 9.63 -6.89 7.73
C ASP A 392 10.58 -6.98 6.50
N GLU A 393 10.05 -7.47 5.37
CA GLU A 393 10.81 -7.72 4.13
C GLU A 393 11.64 -6.51 3.63
N GLN A 394 11.19 -5.30 3.91
CA GLN A 394 11.84 -4.06 3.47
C GLN A 394 13.28 -3.90 3.99
N ARG A 395 13.62 -4.54 5.11
CA ARG A 395 14.94 -4.44 5.76
C ARG A 395 16.00 -5.36 5.14
N PHE A 396 15.64 -6.24 4.19
CA PHE A 396 16.60 -7.12 3.52
C PHE A 396 17.36 -6.41 2.39
N GLY A 397 18.64 -6.75 2.25
CA GLY A 397 19.50 -6.27 1.18
C GLY A 397 19.21 -6.91 -0.19
N VAL A 398 19.82 -6.37 -1.24
CA VAL A 398 19.58 -6.78 -2.64
C VAL A 398 19.86 -8.26 -2.88
N ARG A 399 21.00 -8.78 -2.40
CA ARG A 399 21.38 -10.20 -2.55
C ARG A 399 20.39 -11.15 -1.88
N GLN A 400 19.86 -10.77 -0.72
CA GLN A 400 18.84 -11.55 -0.02
C GLN A 400 17.53 -11.55 -0.82
N LYS A 401 17.12 -10.38 -1.34
CA LYS A 401 15.93 -10.24 -2.19
C LYS A 401 16.01 -11.08 -3.45
N GLU A 402 17.18 -11.18 -4.10
CA GLU A 402 17.37 -12.05 -5.27
C GLU A 402 17.22 -13.54 -4.94
N LYS A 403 17.76 -14.00 -3.81
CA LYS A 403 17.58 -15.40 -3.38
C LYS A 403 16.13 -15.69 -3.03
N LEU A 404 15.44 -14.76 -2.37
CA LEU A 404 14.01 -14.82 -2.11
C LEU A 404 13.19 -14.84 -3.41
N LYS A 405 13.56 -14.04 -4.43
CA LYS A 405 12.93 -14.05 -5.76
C LYS A 405 12.96 -15.44 -6.40
N LYS A 406 14.06 -16.20 -6.26
CA LYS A 406 14.15 -17.58 -6.77
C LYS A 406 13.24 -18.54 -6.00
N MET A 407 13.20 -18.45 -4.67
CA MET A 407 12.34 -19.29 -3.83
C MET A 407 10.85 -18.97 -4.02
N ARG A 408 10.51 -17.73 -4.42
CA ARG A 408 9.15 -17.28 -4.74
C ARG A 408 8.50 -17.98 -5.94
N ALA A 409 9.20 -18.80 -6.71
CA ALA A 409 8.56 -19.51 -7.82
C ALA A 409 7.76 -20.73 -7.36
N GLU A 410 8.26 -21.47 -6.37
CA GLU A 410 7.77 -22.83 -6.04
C GLU A 410 7.25 -22.95 -4.60
N LEU A 411 7.57 -21.99 -3.73
CA LEU A 411 7.30 -22.06 -2.29
C LEU A 411 6.10 -21.21 -1.85
N ASP A 412 5.36 -21.67 -0.84
CA ASP A 412 4.42 -20.82 -0.12
C ASP A 412 5.19 -19.75 0.67
N ILE A 413 4.80 -18.49 0.53
CA ILE A 413 5.43 -17.34 1.15
C ILE A 413 4.39 -16.49 1.84
N LEU A 414 4.66 -16.23 3.11
CA LEU A 414 3.88 -15.32 3.93
C LEU A 414 4.77 -14.15 4.37
N SER A 415 4.55 -12.98 3.80
CA SER A 415 5.30 -11.78 4.17
C SER A 415 4.51 -10.97 5.21
N LEU A 416 5.18 -10.46 6.25
CA LEU A 416 4.59 -9.60 7.29
C LEU A 416 5.18 -8.20 7.18
N SER A 417 4.33 -7.18 7.21
CA SER A 417 4.76 -5.78 7.21
C SER A 417 4.02 -4.97 8.26
N ALA A 418 4.77 -4.19 9.04
CA ALA A 418 4.21 -3.20 9.97
C ALA A 418 3.74 -1.90 9.27
N THR A 419 4.34 -1.54 8.14
CA THR A 419 3.95 -0.34 7.38
C THR A 419 2.92 -0.72 6.32
N PRO A 420 1.72 -0.13 6.34
CA PRO A 420 0.75 -0.36 5.27
C PRO A 420 1.29 0.21 3.96
N ILE A 421 1.24 -0.60 2.91
CA ILE A 421 1.52 -0.18 1.54
C ILE A 421 0.43 0.83 1.09
N PRO A 422 0.77 1.90 0.33
CA PRO A 422 -0.23 2.80 -0.25
C PRO A 422 -1.31 2.03 -1.02
N ARG A 423 -2.58 2.44 -0.90
CA ARG A 423 -3.72 1.72 -1.45
C ARG A 423 -3.68 1.69 -2.98
N THR A 424 -3.10 2.73 -3.57
CA THR A 424 -2.82 2.83 -5.00
C THR A 424 -1.77 1.83 -5.46
N LEU A 425 -0.71 1.62 -4.67
CA LEU A 425 0.27 0.56 -4.93
C LEU A 425 -0.36 -0.83 -4.73
N TYR A 426 -1.19 -0.99 -3.69
CA TYR A 426 -1.98 -2.19 -3.43
C TYR A 426 -2.85 -2.57 -4.64
N LEU A 427 -3.64 -1.64 -5.20
CA LEU A 427 -4.50 -1.94 -6.35
C LEU A 427 -3.69 -2.30 -7.60
N SER A 428 -2.53 -1.66 -7.80
CA SER A 428 -1.67 -1.98 -8.93
C SER A 428 -1.03 -3.36 -8.83
N LEU A 429 -0.79 -3.83 -7.60
CA LEU A 429 -0.16 -5.12 -7.34
C LEU A 429 -1.17 -6.22 -7.00
N SER A 430 -2.42 -5.91 -6.64
CA SER A 430 -3.41 -6.89 -6.17
C SER A 430 -3.82 -7.90 -7.25
N SER A 431 -3.57 -7.59 -8.52
CA SER A 431 -3.77 -8.52 -9.64
C SER A 431 -2.64 -9.54 -9.78
N LEU A 432 -1.55 -9.38 -9.03
CA LEU A 432 -0.34 -10.19 -9.08
C LEU A 432 0.00 -10.80 -7.72
N LYS A 433 -0.17 -10.05 -6.63
CA LYS A 433 0.16 -10.46 -5.26
C LYS A 433 -1.06 -10.33 -4.36
N GLU A 434 -1.36 -11.37 -3.61
CA GLU A 434 -2.44 -11.34 -2.63
C GLU A 434 -1.99 -10.58 -1.37
N ILE A 435 -2.79 -9.61 -0.93
CA ILE A 435 -2.45 -8.76 0.20
C ILE A 435 -3.66 -8.72 1.15
N SER A 436 -3.42 -9.02 2.43
CA SER A 436 -4.43 -8.93 3.49
C SER A 436 -4.14 -7.75 4.41
N LEU A 437 -5.18 -7.04 4.84
CA LEU A 437 -5.07 -5.88 5.72
C LEU A 437 -5.65 -6.17 7.11
N ILE A 438 -4.96 -5.73 8.15
CA ILE A 438 -5.45 -5.74 9.54
C ILE A 438 -5.47 -4.30 10.04
N GLN A 439 -6.66 -3.71 10.06
CA GLN A 439 -6.95 -2.32 10.42
C GLN A 439 -7.66 -2.20 11.77
N THR A 440 -8.39 -3.23 12.17
CA THR A 440 -9.09 -3.29 13.45
C THR A 440 -8.07 -3.54 14.57
N PRO A 441 -7.88 -2.61 15.53
CA PRO A 441 -7.01 -2.84 16.67
C PRO A 441 -7.60 -3.90 17.63
N PRO A 442 -6.77 -4.66 18.36
CA PRO A 442 -7.25 -5.56 19.40
C PRO A 442 -8.04 -4.85 20.51
N VAL A 443 -8.98 -5.56 21.12
CA VAL A 443 -9.85 -5.06 22.20
C VAL A 443 -9.02 -4.53 23.37
N GLY A 444 -9.39 -3.36 23.89
CA GLY A 444 -8.71 -2.73 25.03
C GLY A 444 -7.48 -1.88 24.69
N ARG A 445 -7.05 -1.82 23.42
CA ARG A 445 -5.93 -0.95 23.03
C ARG A 445 -6.35 0.52 23.01
N LEU A 446 -5.65 1.34 23.79
CA LEU A 446 -5.86 2.79 23.82
C LEU A 446 -4.92 3.51 22.84
N PRO A 447 -5.35 4.63 22.22
CA PRO A 447 -4.48 5.45 21.39
C PRO A 447 -3.35 6.06 22.23
N ILE A 448 -2.16 6.19 21.65
CA ILE A 448 -0.98 6.70 22.34
C ILE A 448 -1.01 8.22 22.34
N LYS A 449 -1.07 8.84 23.52
CA LYS A 449 -1.03 10.30 23.64
C LYS A 449 0.35 10.81 23.25
N THR A 450 0.41 11.62 22.20
CA THR A 450 1.66 12.08 21.60
C THR A 450 1.89 13.56 21.92
N PHE A 451 3.06 13.89 22.46
CA PHE A 451 3.45 15.26 22.80
C PHE A 451 4.69 15.66 22.01
N ILE A 452 4.66 16.85 21.43
CA ILE A 452 5.80 17.46 20.74
C ILE A 452 6.18 18.71 21.52
N LEU A 453 7.30 18.66 22.25
CA LEU A 453 7.66 19.67 23.25
C LEU A 453 9.14 20.04 23.14
N PRO A 454 9.54 21.27 23.50
CA PRO A 454 10.97 21.58 23.61
C PRO A 454 11.62 20.71 24.68
N PHE A 455 12.90 20.40 24.50
CA PHE A 455 13.68 19.62 25.45
C PHE A 455 13.66 20.28 26.83
N SER A 456 13.28 19.52 27.84
CA SER A 456 13.22 19.97 29.24
C SER A 456 13.46 18.80 30.17
N GLU A 457 14.48 18.92 31.03
CA GLU A 457 14.80 17.91 32.04
C GLU A 457 13.64 17.69 33.02
N LYS A 458 12.89 18.75 33.33
CA LYS A 458 11.70 18.67 34.19
C LYS A 458 10.64 17.75 33.59
N ILE A 459 10.35 17.88 32.30
CA ILE A 459 9.37 17.04 31.59
C ILE A 459 9.83 15.59 31.56
N ILE A 460 11.13 15.36 31.29
CA ILE A 460 11.72 14.01 31.27
C ILE A 460 11.57 13.35 32.65
N LYS A 461 11.94 14.07 33.72
CA LYS A 461 11.84 13.59 35.10
C LYS A 461 10.40 13.23 35.46
N GLU A 462 9.46 14.14 35.23
CA GLU A 462 8.03 13.92 35.53
C GLU A 462 7.47 12.72 34.76
N ALA A 463 7.81 12.59 33.47
CA ALA A 463 7.38 11.46 32.65
C ALA A 463 7.90 10.12 33.17
N ILE A 464 9.19 10.05 33.54
CA ILE A 464 9.79 8.83 34.09
C ILE A 464 9.20 8.48 35.46
N GLU A 465 9.14 9.44 36.39
CA GLU A 465 8.62 9.21 37.74
C GLU A 465 7.15 8.77 37.72
N LYS A 466 6.34 9.36 36.84
CA LYS A 466 4.94 8.98 36.66
C LYS A 466 4.79 7.55 36.15
N GLU A 467 5.65 7.11 35.22
CA GLU A 467 5.64 5.74 34.71
C GLU A 467 6.06 4.72 35.78
N ILE A 468 7.12 5.02 36.51
CA ILE A 468 7.65 4.13 37.56
C ILE A 468 6.63 4.01 38.69
N LYS A 469 5.95 5.10 39.08
CA LYS A 469 4.90 5.10 40.11
C LYS A 469 3.73 4.17 39.78
N ARG A 470 3.43 3.97 38.49
CA ARG A 470 2.41 3.01 38.04
C ARG A 470 2.95 1.60 37.72
N GLY A 471 4.21 1.31 38.08
CA GLY A 471 4.84 0.00 37.90
C GLY A 471 5.14 -0.37 36.44
N GLY A 472 5.16 0.63 35.55
CA GLY A 472 5.51 0.47 34.14
C GLY A 472 6.98 0.78 33.88
N GLN A 473 7.36 0.70 32.60
CA GLN A 473 8.74 0.90 32.15
C GLN A 473 8.81 1.96 31.04
N VAL A 474 10.00 2.56 30.87
CA VAL A 474 10.22 3.69 29.96
C VAL A 474 11.25 3.33 28.90
N TYR A 475 10.95 3.65 27.64
CA TYR A 475 11.96 3.77 26.60
C TYR A 475 12.47 5.21 26.54
N TYR A 476 13.79 5.39 26.67
CA TYR A 476 14.46 6.66 26.41
C TYR A 476 15.33 6.54 25.17
N LEU A 477 14.92 7.16 24.07
CA LEU A 477 15.62 7.11 22.79
C LEU A 477 16.64 8.23 22.67
N HIS A 478 17.92 7.85 22.60
CA HIS A 478 19.05 8.73 22.35
C HIS A 478 19.87 8.24 21.17
N ASN A 479 19.76 8.90 20.03
CA ASN A 479 20.34 8.44 18.76
C ASN A 479 21.83 8.81 18.58
N ARG A 480 22.65 8.66 19.64
CA ARG A 480 24.12 8.85 19.59
C ARG A 480 24.83 7.93 20.58
N ILE A 481 25.57 6.95 20.07
CA ILE A 481 26.25 5.93 20.91
C ILE A 481 27.37 6.54 21.75
N GLU A 482 28.10 7.52 21.21
CA GLU A 482 29.25 8.15 21.90
C GLU A 482 28.85 8.84 23.21
N THR A 483 27.65 9.43 23.25
CA THR A 483 27.15 10.20 24.40
C THR A 483 26.12 9.46 25.23
N ILE A 484 25.76 8.22 24.87
CA ILE A 484 24.70 7.46 25.57
C ILE A 484 25.03 7.18 27.03
N LYS A 485 26.32 6.99 27.35
CA LYS A 485 26.80 6.81 28.74
C LYS A 485 26.69 8.11 29.54
N VAL A 486 26.98 9.26 28.91
CA VAL A 486 26.83 10.57 29.53
C VAL A 486 25.37 10.85 29.87
N ILE A 487 24.47 10.56 28.92
CA ILE A 487 23.02 10.68 29.14
C ILE A 487 22.54 9.74 30.25
N LYS A 488 23.08 8.52 30.35
CA LYS A 488 22.80 7.63 31.47
C LYS A 488 23.14 8.28 32.81
N ASN A 489 24.33 8.85 32.96
CA ASN A 489 24.73 9.51 34.20
C ASN A 489 23.84 10.72 34.53
N ILE A 490 23.44 11.49 33.52
CA ILE A 490 22.51 12.62 33.69
C ILE A 490 21.14 12.11 34.17
N LEU A 491 20.61 11.05 33.56
CA LEU A 491 19.34 10.46 33.97
C LEU A 491 19.43 9.81 35.36
N GLU A 492 20.54 9.18 35.72
CA GLU A 492 20.79 8.65 37.07
C GLU A 492 20.69 9.75 38.13
N ASN A 493 21.22 10.95 37.85
CA ASN A 493 21.10 12.10 38.75
C ASN A 493 19.66 12.68 38.78
N LEU A 494 18.97 12.70 37.63
CA LEU A 494 17.60 13.23 37.54
C LEU A 494 16.57 12.32 38.22
N VAL A 495 16.73 11.00 38.11
CA VAL A 495 15.80 9.98 38.62
C VAL A 495 16.56 8.86 39.37
N PRO A 496 17.13 9.14 40.56
CA PRO A 496 18.03 8.22 41.27
C PRO A 496 17.34 6.93 41.78
N LYS A 497 16.01 6.91 41.83
CA LYS A 497 15.22 5.73 42.23
C LYS A 497 15.00 4.74 41.09
N ALA A 498 15.26 5.14 39.83
CA ALA A 498 15.06 4.30 38.67
C ALA A 498 16.27 3.39 38.42
N ARG A 499 16.06 2.18 37.90
CA ARG A 499 17.13 1.30 37.41
C ARG A 499 17.32 1.50 35.91
N LEU A 500 18.50 1.93 35.48
CA LEU A 500 18.77 2.32 34.08
C LEU A 500 19.66 1.30 33.35
N GLY A 501 19.23 0.92 32.15
CA GLY A 501 19.96 0.05 31.22
C GLY A 501 20.30 0.76 29.92
N ILE A 502 21.34 0.31 29.22
CA ILE A 502 21.73 0.84 27.90
C ILE A 502 21.61 -0.26 26.85
N ALA A 503 20.94 0.03 25.72
CA ALA A 503 20.86 -0.85 24.56
C ALA A 503 21.25 -0.13 23.26
N HIS A 504 22.37 -0.53 22.65
CA HIS A 504 22.80 0.03 21.37
C HIS A 504 23.46 -0.99 20.45
N ALA A 505 23.50 -0.68 19.14
CA ALA A 505 23.99 -1.60 18.11
C ALA A 505 25.47 -2.03 18.27
N LYS A 506 26.32 -1.25 18.95
CA LYS A 506 27.72 -1.64 19.24
C LYS A 506 27.87 -2.68 20.37
N LEU A 507 26.81 -3.02 21.11
CA LEU A 507 26.89 -4.08 22.12
C LEU A 507 27.08 -5.43 21.45
N ARG A 508 27.78 -6.35 22.12
CA ARG A 508 27.83 -7.73 21.65
C ARG A 508 26.42 -8.30 21.69
N GLU A 509 26.03 -9.11 20.69
CA GLU A 509 24.65 -9.61 20.58
C GLU A 509 24.18 -10.32 21.87
N LYS A 510 25.06 -11.09 22.53
CA LYS A 510 24.74 -11.75 23.82
C LYS A 510 24.44 -10.76 24.95
N GLU A 511 25.21 -9.67 25.02
CA GLU A 511 25.00 -8.62 26.02
C GLU A 511 23.68 -7.89 25.77
N LEU A 512 23.41 -7.58 24.50
CA LEU A 512 22.17 -6.93 24.10
C LEU A 512 20.94 -7.78 24.46
N VAL A 513 20.96 -9.08 24.12
CA VAL A 513 19.88 -10.01 24.50
C VAL A 513 19.68 -10.04 26.02
N LYS A 514 20.78 -10.10 26.79
CA LYS A 514 20.71 -10.08 28.26
C LYS A 514 20.09 -8.79 28.79
N VAL A 515 20.50 -7.62 28.28
CA VAL A 515 19.91 -6.33 28.68
C VAL A 515 18.41 -6.30 28.37
N MET A 516 17.99 -6.84 27.22
CA MET A 516 16.57 -6.90 26.87
C MET A 516 15.79 -7.85 27.77
N GLU A 517 16.38 -8.99 28.14
CA GLU A 517 15.79 -9.94 29.09
C GLU A 517 15.67 -9.32 30.49
N ASP A 518 16.71 -8.63 30.97
CA ASP A 518 16.69 -7.92 32.24
C ASP A 518 15.65 -6.78 32.23
N PHE A 519 15.46 -6.12 31.08
CA PHE A 519 14.39 -5.15 30.90
C PHE A 519 13.02 -5.83 30.91
N GLN A 520 12.80 -6.90 30.15
CA GLN A 520 11.52 -7.64 30.16
C GLN A 520 11.14 -8.15 31.57
N ASN A 521 12.12 -8.61 32.35
CA ASN A 521 11.94 -9.13 33.70
C ASN A 521 11.85 -8.02 34.77
N LYS A 522 11.66 -6.74 34.39
CA LYS A 522 11.57 -5.59 35.29
C LYS A 522 12.78 -5.44 36.23
N LYS A 523 13.98 -5.85 35.82
CA LYS A 523 15.23 -5.51 36.52
C LYS A 523 15.76 -4.14 36.12
N ILE A 524 15.33 -3.64 34.97
CA ILE A 524 15.61 -2.30 34.45
C ILE A 524 14.26 -1.58 34.29
N ASP A 525 14.14 -0.36 34.78
CA ASP A 525 12.93 0.47 34.69
C ASP A 525 12.97 1.39 33.46
N VAL A 526 14.15 1.93 33.15
CA VAL A 526 14.38 2.84 32.02
C VAL A 526 15.43 2.25 31.09
N LEU A 527 15.03 1.92 29.87
CA LEU A 527 15.95 1.48 28.83
C LEU A 527 16.36 2.66 27.95
N ILE A 528 17.62 3.06 28.07
CA ILE A 528 18.24 4.08 27.21
C ILE A 528 18.73 3.38 25.96
N ALA A 529 18.07 3.62 24.84
CA ALA A 529 18.34 2.92 23.60
C ALA A 529 18.64 3.86 22.43
N THR A 530 19.34 3.32 21.44
CA THR A 530 19.36 3.88 20.08
C THR A 530 18.13 3.41 19.29
N THR A 531 18.08 3.63 17.98
CA THR A 531 17.03 3.13 17.08
C THR A 531 16.90 1.60 17.06
N ILE A 532 17.67 0.85 17.85
CA ILE A 532 17.55 -0.60 17.98
C ILE A 532 16.16 -1.05 18.47
N ILE A 533 15.44 -0.20 19.21
CA ILE A 533 14.05 -0.45 19.64
C ILE A 533 13.04 -0.40 18.48
N GLU A 534 13.41 0.20 17.34
CA GLU A 534 12.61 0.17 16.12
C GLU A 534 12.43 -1.27 15.61
N ASN A 535 13.43 -2.13 15.82
CA ASN A 535 13.59 -3.41 15.12
C ASN A 535 12.92 -4.61 15.82
N GLY A 536 11.68 -4.46 16.26
CA GLY A 536 10.82 -5.62 16.56
C GLY A 536 10.63 -5.95 18.04
N LEU A 537 11.10 -5.11 18.96
CA LEU A 537 10.97 -5.40 20.38
C LEU A 537 9.58 -5.01 20.89
N ASP A 538 8.76 -6.03 21.09
CA ASP A 538 7.47 -5.93 21.78
C ASP A 538 7.63 -6.18 23.27
N LEU A 539 7.36 -5.16 24.09
CA LEU A 539 7.25 -5.32 25.55
C LEU A 539 5.93 -4.70 26.04
N PRO A 540 4.99 -5.50 26.57
CA PRO A 540 3.66 -5.03 26.97
C PRO A 540 3.69 -4.07 28.18
N ASN A 541 4.75 -4.12 28.99
CA ASN A 541 4.91 -3.29 30.19
C ASN A 541 5.46 -1.89 29.92
N VAL A 542 5.84 -1.58 28.67
CA VAL A 542 6.42 -0.29 28.30
C VAL A 542 5.33 0.63 27.77
N ASN A 543 4.96 1.63 28.58
CA ASN A 543 3.86 2.54 28.26
C ASN A 543 4.32 3.99 28.09
N THR A 544 5.60 4.30 28.32
CA THR A 544 6.14 5.64 28.06
C THR A 544 7.36 5.58 27.14
N LEU A 545 7.30 6.38 26.07
CA LEU A 545 8.40 6.64 25.15
C LEU A 545 8.85 8.09 25.30
N ILE A 546 10.15 8.31 25.46
CA ILE A 546 10.78 9.63 25.45
C ILE A 546 11.83 9.64 24.35
N VAL A 547 11.68 10.53 23.38
CA VAL A 547 12.66 10.77 22.32
C VAL A 547 13.38 12.07 22.62
N ALA A 548 14.68 11.99 22.93
CA ALA A 548 15.48 13.15 23.34
C ALA A 548 15.63 14.20 22.23
N ASP A 549 15.74 13.75 20.98
CA ASP A 549 15.84 14.61 19.79
C ASP A 549 15.07 14.02 18.61
N ALA A 550 13.83 14.46 18.43
CA ALA A 550 12.93 14.02 17.36
C ALA A 550 13.24 14.67 16.01
N THR A 551 14.11 15.69 15.95
CA THR A 551 14.47 16.37 14.70
C THR A 551 15.27 15.47 13.75
N ARG A 552 15.86 14.40 14.28
CA ARG A 552 16.72 13.47 13.52
C ARG A 552 16.03 12.18 13.07
N LEU A 553 14.80 11.90 13.52
CA LEU A 553 14.09 10.65 13.22
C LEU A 553 13.22 10.78 11.97
N GLY A 554 13.26 9.82 11.05
CA GLY A 554 12.29 9.74 9.96
C GLY A 554 10.85 9.58 10.46
N LEU A 555 9.85 9.84 9.61
CA LEU A 555 8.44 9.79 10.04
C LEU A 555 8.01 8.36 10.39
N ALA A 556 8.30 7.39 9.52
CA ALA A 556 8.00 5.99 9.80
C ALA A 556 8.85 5.42 10.94
N GLU A 557 10.09 5.87 11.12
CA GLU A 557 10.90 5.54 12.30
C GLU A 557 10.19 6.01 13.58
N ALA A 558 9.79 7.29 13.62
CA ALA A 558 9.08 7.85 14.76
C ALA A 558 7.75 7.13 15.03
N TYR A 559 6.98 6.82 13.97
CA TYR A 559 5.72 6.07 14.08
C TYR A 559 5.93 4.62 14.52
N GLN A 560 6.93 3.91 13.98
CA GLN A 560 7.26 2.54 14.36
C GLN A 560 7.68 2.48 15.84
N ILE A 561 8.56 3.39 16.27
CA ILE A 561 9.02 3.47 17.66
C ILE A 561 7.86 3.86 18.58
N ARG A 562 7.01 4.82 18.17
CA ARG A 562 5.77 5.16 18.89
C ARG A 562 4.90 3.92 19.08
N GLY A 563 4.65 3.16 18.02
CA GLY A 563 3.88 1.93 18.05
C GLY A 563 4.48 0.80 18.90
N ARG A 564 5.71 0.95 19.42
CA ARG A 564 6.30 0.00 20.36
C ARG A 564 5.79 0.16 21.78
N VAL A 565 5.19 1.29 22.15
CA VAL A 565 4.58 1.51 23.48
C VAL A 565 3.05 1.40 23.41
N GLY A 566 2.40 1.15 24.55
CA GLY A 566 0.93 1.14 24.64
C GLY A 566 0.28 -0.08 24.02
N ARG A 567 0.67 -1.25 24.53
CA ARG A 567 0.13 -2.56 24.11
C ARG A 567 -0.74 -3.22 25.18
N SER A 568 -0.97 -2.51 26.29
CA SER A 568 -1.89 -2.91 27.35
C SER A 568 -3.14 -2.01 27.33
N HIS A 569 -4.09 -2.30 28.21
CA HIS A 569 -5.23 -1.42 28.50
C HIS A 569 -4.83 -0.12 29.23
N ILE A 570 -3.54 0.07 29.50
CA ILE A 570 -3.01 1.24 30.18
C ILE A 570 -2.69 2.32 29.15
N GLN A 571 -3.14 3.54 29.42
CA GLN A 571 -2.84 4.70 28.59
C GLN A 571 -1.32 4.90 28.43
N ALA A 572 -0.84 4.85 27.20
CA ALA A 572 0.55 5.14 26.87
C ALA A 572 0.79 6.59 26.46
N PHE A 573 2.03 7.04 26.65
CA PHE A 573 2.49 8.40 26.37
C PHE A 573 3.76 8.36 25.53
N ALA A 574 3.83 9.22 24.51
CA ALA A 574 5.02 9.39 23.69
C ALA A 574 5.43 10.87 23.66
N TYR A 575 6.62 11.16 24.19
CA TYR A 575 7.20 12.49 24.25
C TYR A 575 8.28 12.64 23.18
N PHE A 576 8.00 13.43 22.14
CA PHE A 576 8.94 13.79 21.09
C PHE A 576 9.55 15.15 21.40
N LEU A 577 10.77 15.14 21.96
CA LEU A 577 11.46 16.35 22.36
C LEU A 577 12.29 16.93 21.21
N TYR A 578 12.43 18.25 21.16
CA TYR A 578 13.28 18.94 20.19
C TYR A 578 14.09 20.06 20.85
N GLY A 579 15.26 20.39 20.27
CA GLY A 579 16.08 21.52 20.73
C GLY A 579 15.46 22.88 20.38
N GLN A 580 16.26 23.95 20.41
CA GLN A 580 15.73 25.30 20.15
C GLN A 580 15.34 25.56 18.69
N ASN A 581 15.96 24.87 17.72
CA ASN A 581 15.72 25.09 16.30
C ASN A 581 15.02 23.89 15.64
N LEU A 582 13.81 24.11 15.13
CA LEU A 582 13.04 23.13 14.36
C LEU A 582 13.00 23.58 12.89
N SER A 583 13.59 22.81 11.98
CA SER A 583 13.46 23.11 10.55
C SER A 583 12.00 22.92 10.10
N GLU A 584 11.57 23.61 9.04
CA GLU A 584 10.20 23.47 8.51
C GLU A 584 9.87 22.01 8.17
N ARG A 585 10.81 21.29 7.54
CA ARG A 585 10.66 19.85 7.25
C ARG A 585 10.48 19.01 8.52
N ALA A 586 11.25 19.28 9.57
CA ALA A 586 11.11 18.58 10.85
C ALA A 586 9.76 18.92 11.52
N LYS A 587 9.31 20.17 11.41
CA LYS A 587 7.99 20.61 11.91
C LYS A 587 6.85 19.88 11.23
N MET A 588 6.80 19.91 9.90
CA MET A 588 5.77 19.21 9.11
C MET A 588 5.71 17.72 9.45
N ARG A 589 6.88 17.09 9.65
CA ARG A 589 6.97 15.68 10.01
C ARG A 589 6.42 15.39 11.41
N LEU A 590 6.78 16.20 12.40
CA LEU A 590 6.27 16.03 13.77
C LEU A 590 4.77 16.34 13.84
N ASP A 591 4.29 17.38 13.15
CA ASP A 591 2.86 17.68 13.05
C ASP A 591 2.09 16.52 12.42
N ALA A 592 2.63 15.92 11.35
CA ALA A 592 2.06 14.71 10.75
C ALA A 592 2.00 13.52 11.71
N LEU A 593 3.00 13.36 12.59
CA LEU A 593 3.03 12.32 13.61
C LEU A 593 1.95 12.56 14.68
N LYS A 594 1.68 13.82 15.04
CA LYS A 594 0.63 14.21 15.98
C LYS A 594 -0.78 14.06 15.41
N GLU A 595 -0.98 14.43 14.14
CA GLU A 595 -2.25 14.22 13.43
C GLU A 595 -2.62 12.73 13.32
N ALA A 596 -1.63 11.83 13.44
CA ALA A 596 -1.81 10.39 13.42
C ALA A 596 -2.02 9.77 14.82
N GLU A 597 -2.63 10.49 15.76
CA GLU A 597 -2.91 9.98 17.11
C GLU A 597 -3.95 8.84 17.13
N GLU A 598 -4.84 8.77 16.14
CA GLU A 598 -5.85 7.71 16.01
C GLU A 598 -5.24 6.35 15.62
N LEU A 599 -5.76 5.26 16.20
CA LEU A 599 -5.41 3.88 15.81
C LEU A 599 -5.86 3.62 14.35
N GLY A 600 -5.03 2.94 13.55
CA GLY A 600 -5.28 2.72 12.12
C GLY A 600 -4.85 3.88 11.20
N SER A 601 -4.23 4.92 11.75
CA SER A 601 -3.63 6.04 10.98
C SER A 601 -2.33 5.68 10.24
N GLY A 602 -1.83 4.44 10.40
CA GLY A 602 -0.61 3.96 9.76
C GLY A 602 -0.58 4.15 8.25
N TYR A 603 -1.76 4.12 7.60
CA TYR A 603 -1.90 4.41 6.17
C TYR A 603 -1.52 5.85 5.81
N LYS A 604 -2.08 6.84 6.51
CA LYS A 604 -1.79 8.27 6.29
C LYS A 604 -0.33 8.57 6.58
N ILE A 605 0.23 7.91 7.60
CA ILE A 605 1.65 8.00 7.94
C ILE A 605 2.51 7.39 6.84
N ALA A 606 2.18 6.21 6.33
CA ALA A 606 2.96 5.56 5.28
C ALA A 606 2.98 6.37 3.99
N LEU A 607 1.86 7.01 3.62
CA LEU A 607 1.81 7.97 2.51
C LEU A 607 2.72 9.17 2.75
N LYS A 608 2.60 9.85 3.90
CA LYS A 608 3.45 10.98 4.25
C LYS A 608 4.93 10.59 4.39
N ASP A 609 5.24 9.39 4.90
CA ASP A 609 6.61 8.90 5.03
C ASP A 609 7.21 8.55 3.66
N LEU A 610 6.42 7.97 2.77
CA LEU A 610 6.81 7.78 1.37
C LEU A 610 7.13 9.12 0.71
N GLU A 611 6.25 10.12 0.83
CA GLU A 611 6.46 11.50 0.36
C GLU A 611 7.76 12.10 0.94
N ILE A 612 8.03 11.91 2.23
CA ILE A 612 9.18 12.51 2.93
C ILE A 612 10.51 11.77 2.65
N ARG A 613 10.52 10.43 2.54
CA ARG A 613 11.74 9.62 2.39
C ARG A 613 12.16 9.37 0.94
N GLY A 614 11.20 9.33 0.04
CA GLY A 614 11.42 8.82 -1.31
C GLY A 614 11.33 7.30 -1.45
N ALA A 615 10.61 6.79 -2.46
CA ALA A 615 10.41 5.34 -2.66
C ALA A 615 11.64 4.55 -3.16
N GLY A 616 12.85 5.15 -3.15
CA GLY A 616 14.07 4.55 -3.71
C GLY A 616 14.38 3.17 -3.15
N ASN A 617 14.04 2.94 -1.88
CA ASN A 617 14.28 1.68 -1.19
C ASN A 617 13.17 0.63 -1.40
N ILE A 618 11.95 1.04 -1.80
CA ILE A 618 10.80 0.14 -1.94
C ILE A 618 10.66 -0.34 -3.39
N LEU A 619 10.81 0.56 -4.36
CA LEU A 619 10.57 0.27 -5.78
C LEU A 619 11.85 0.33 -6.64
N GLY A 620 12.98 0.70 -6.03
CA GLY A 620 14.25 0.91 -6.73
C GLY A 620 14.45 2.36 -7.19
N LYS A 621 15.71 2.71 -7.46
CA LYS A 621 16.13 4.08 -7.79
C LYS A 621 15.52 4.60 -9.10
N GLU A 622 15.41 3.73 -10.11
CA GLU A 622 14.80 4.07 -11.41
C GLU A 622 13.30 4.36 -11.27
N GLN A 623 12.57 3.51 -10.56
CA GLN A 623 11.12 3.67 -10.39
C GLN A 623 10.74 4.91 -9.58
N SER A 624 11.59 5.32 -8.64
CA SER A 624 11.39 6.55 -7.87
C SER A 624 11.51 7.80 -8.75
N GLY A 625 12.37 7.77 -9.77
CA GLY A 625 12.46 8.83 -10.76
C GLY A 625 11.17 8.98 -11.57
N ASN A 626 10.57 7.86 -11.97
CA ASN A 626 9.30 7.86 -12.70
C ASN A 626 8.14 8.39 -11.86
N ILE A 627 8.04 7.95 -10.60
CA ILE A 627 7.01 8.43 -9.68
C ILE A 627 7.15 9.93 -9.45
N ASN A 628 8.36 10.45 -9.29
CA ASN A 628 8.56 11.90 -9.17
C ASN A 628 8.13 12.67 -10.41
N ALA A 629 8.28 12.07 -11.59
CA ALA A 629 7.94 12.72 -12.85
C ALA A 629 6.42 12.82 -13.09
N VAL A 630 5.63 11.84 -12.64
CA VAL A 630 4.18 11.78 -12.94
C VAL A 630 3.25 11.75 -11.72
N GLY A 631 3.79 11.54 -10.53
CA GLY A 631 3.05 11.28 -9.29
C GLY A 631 2.71 9.80 -9.09
N LEU A 632 2.69 9.34 -7.84
CA LEU A 632 2.46 7.94 -7.46
C LEU A 632 1.13 7.39 -8.00
N ASN A 633 0.06 8.19 -7.90
CA ASN A 633 -1.29 7.76 -8.31
C ASN A 633 -1.34 7.44 -9.81
N LEU A 634 -0.83 8.35 -10.64
CA LEU A 634 -0.76 8.16 -12.09
C LEU A 634 0.21 7.05 -12.49
N TYR A 635 1.35 6.94 -11.81
CA TYR A 635 2.29 5.84 -12.03
C TYR A 635 1.63 4.47 -11.77
N CYS A 636 0.93 4.31 -10.65
CA CYS A 636 0.20 3.09 -10.33
C CYS A 636 -0.87 2.77 -11.38
N GLN A 637 -1.60 3.77 -11.88
CA GLN A 637 -2.57 3.58 -12.96
C GLN A 637 -1.91 3.06 -14.23
N ILE A 638 -0.79 3.68 -14.66
CA ILE A 638 -0.04 3.27 -15.85
C ILE A 638 0.45 1.81 -15.70
N LEU A 639 0.93 1.44 -14.51
CA LEU A 639 1.39 0.09 -14.22
C LEU A 639 0.24 -0.93 -14.27
N SER A 640 -0.91 -0.61 -13.67
CA SER A 640 -2.12 -1.45 -13.74
C SER A 640 -2.56 -1.69 -15.19
N GLU A 641 -2.66 -0.63 -16.00
CA GLU A 641 -3.02 -0.71 -17.41
C GLU A 641 -2.03 -1.58 -18.20
N ALA A 642 -0.72 -1.45 -17.91
CA ALA A 642 0.31 -2.26 -18.54
C ALA A 642 0.16 -3.75 -18.21
N ILE A 643 -0.11 -4.08 -16.93
CA ILE A 643 -0.33 -5.47 -16.49
C ILE A 643 -1.57 -6.07 -17.17
N GLU A 644 -2.69 -5.34 -17.17
CA GLU A 644 -3.94 -5.82 -17.80
C GLU A 644 -3.78 -6.04 -19.30
N LYS A 645 -3.10 -5.11 -19.99
CA LYS A 645 -2.83 -5.22 -21.43
C LYS A 645 -1.97 -6.44 -21.75
N LEU A 646 -0.93 -6.70 -20.95
CA LEU A 646 -0.07 -7.86 -21.12
C LEU A 646 -0.80 -9.18 -20.81
N LYS A 647 -1.67 -9.21 -19.80
CA LYS A 647 -2.52 -10.40 -19.53
C LYS A 647 -3.43 -10.73 -20.72
N LYS A 648 -4.13 -9.73 -21.27
CA LYS A 648 -5.03 -9.90 -22.43
C LYS A 648 -4.33 -10.25 -23.74
N GLY A 649 -3.03 -9.98 -23.87
CA GLY A 649 -2.24 -10.32 -25.05
C GLY A 649 -1.53 -11.68 -24.98
N SER A 650 -1.48 -12.28 -23.78
CA SER A 650 -0.91 -13.61 -23.52
C SER A 650 -1.98 -14.71 -23.42
N SER A 651 -3.26 -14.33 -23.30
CA SER A 651 -4.43 -15.21 -23.48
C SER A 651 -4.85 -15.21 -24.94
#